data_AF-A0A2T7PK66-F1
#
_entry.id   AF-A0A2T7PK66-F1
#
_cell.length_a   1.000
_cell.length_b   1.000
_cell.length_c   1.000
_cell.angle_alpha   90.00
_cell.angle_beta   90.00
_cell.angle_gamma   90.00
#
_symmetry.space_group_name_H-M   'P 1'
#
loop_
_entity.id
_entity.type
_entity.pdbx_description
1 polymer ?
#
loop_
_entity_poly.entity_id
_entity_poly.type
_entity_poly.pdbx_seq_one_letter_code
_entity_poly.pdbx_strand_id
1 'polypeptide(L)'
;MPAKSPSQSSKKGSPSPRSRQGQSPKQSLSSSNRKSSAKSLSPSGKKSPGRQKSASPNRSPGSGKTKSGSPISAKTKSGSPTSRSKIPKEDSPGASATTKKKNVIIKSPELTERGLKILDFSGQGMTTVPASLLNTKDIGVLILASNNLRSLPVEMRRIKSLIKLDISRNGIRCVHPGDFSGLPQELESLTDLEELKISECNLPYIPPAVWRLKKLKLLDISRNKINILPPEIGNLTELKRLNLQQTNITSLPPEIAYCQELEEILLWGNSIESLPDTLPEMPKLRVMALNYRSFCGVVDPYMENLLRKRQINSEHIPVVVFELPALEVLDLECTKLNNLPDVLDMSHNMLNNLPDDIGHLLSLRILRVNNNNFERIPATIGQLENLTELNMAKNHIRHLPGEIRGLYNLKTMVLEGNDLQSLPDEICELRNLETLDLTSNSIHFLPMKFYKLVNLKEAHVYRKLSKHGLWLYQNPLEQPPPEIWCTEKTENIFQYLKKLLIMKTENLQRQKILMLGNSQTGKTSLMHVLAQGKASLTEAITDGTRLLNQMPCKTENNVPFMLLDFGGDSAYEPIYHLFLDSKALSMIIYNINTFKQENFYHMIGHWLDILNCFTPGIVVKIVGTHCDLLSKEESSLEELTRQQEIVCQMVKHHLHDYQKHLQAELDSIKLELDMFDKTNEKGSELSSMQESALKMLHTRRDRLNDILSCPLRVLPKVSAVSASDSLEGIKELMNDLEHLAIDRTLFPHAQRKVPQHWNRLKAAIKQQCGNYLLWSQVKKIAVGFDVHDAELEDCVEHFHDTGEVFWFKKISGFSHILFHRPHILVDLLASLYRHDMNHFLQYPENKVFYSKGYLKPKAFSETKELFLRYGQISRPLINCMWFHLKMENNIIEDFLQLLPLTCLCYTIPETDVTSMQLHQRPLMVLPYYNHDTDLTPLHEVWPEVQPSNEKNLRVMYHFPIIFPMGILHEVAASIQDIVLTRMDWKDIIYATTETAKFLLRKCVDASTNTGTLVLAVRSCDFTVVQEVLKDLMELVTRVLTHYPGLYWKLEIPGSSTTMLLKHM
;
A
#
# COMPACT_ATOMS: atom_id res chain seq x y z
N MET A 1 -22.72 -31.80 -5.91
CA MET A 1 -23.59 -32.89 -5.43
C MET A 1 -23.56 -32.90 -3.90
N PRO A 2 -24.71 -33.07 -3.22
CA PRO A 2 -24.88 -32.65 -1.82
C PRO A 2 -24.84 -33.83 -0.84
N ALA A 3 -24.46 -33.60 0.42
CA ALA A 3 -25.06 -34.29 1.58
C ALA A 3 -24.51 -33.79 2.93
N LYS A 4 -25.38 -33.10 3.67
CA LYS A 4 -25.84 -33.45 5.03
C LYS A 4 -24.84 -34.08 6.02
N SER A 5 -24.58 -33.34 7.10
CA SER A 5 -24.45 -33.81 8.50
C SER A 5 -25.56 -34.84 8.87
N PRO A 6 -25.45 -35.74 9.89
CA PRO A 6 -25.12 -35.33 11.27
C PRO A 6 -24.56 -36.40 12.26
N SER A 7 -24.33 -35.93 13.49
CA SER A 7 -24.72 -36.56 14.77
C SER A 7 -23.75 -37.44 15.58
N GLN A 8 -23.63 -37.01 16.85
CA GLN A 8 -23.81 -37.79 18.09
C GLN A 8 -22.62 -38.49 18.80
N SER A 9 -22.22 -37.85 19.91
CA SER A 9 -22.56 -38.27 21.29
C SER A 9 -21.49 -38.86 22.22
N SER A 10 -21.35 -38.17 23.36
CA SER A 10 -21.34 -38.70 24.73
C SER A 10 -20.06 -39.35 25.31
N LYS A 11 -19.53 -38.82 26.42
CA LYS A 11 -19.86 -39.23 27.81
C LYS A 11 -18.94 -38.59 28.87
N LYS A 12 -19.62 -38.01 29.87
CA LYS A 12 -19.40 -37.92 31.32
C LYS A 12 -18.06 -38.41 31.94
N GLY A 13 -17.58 -37.64 32.92
CA GLY A 13 -16.83 -38.18 34.07
C GLY A 13 -16.20 -37.11 34.98
N SER A 14 -16.93 -36.65 35.99
CA SER A 14 -16.35 -36.11 37.23
C SER A 14 -16.06 -37.27 38.19
N PRO A 15 -15.05 -37.17 39.10
CA PRO A 15 -15.29 -36.59 40.43
C PRO A 15 -14.06 -35.92 41.12
N SER A 16 -14.32 -35.08 42.11
CA SER A 16 -13.39 -34.63 43.18
C SER A 16 -13.45 -35.61 44.38
N PRO A 17 -12.92 -35.37 45.61
CA PRO A 17 -11.87 -34.50 46.20
C PRO A 17 -10.90 -35.26 47.18
N ARG A 18 -9.87 -34.60 47.80
CA ARG A 18 -9.47 -34.75 49.24
C ARG A 18 -8.13 -34.06 49.66
N SER A 19 -8.29 -33.04 50.52
CA SER A 19 -7.64 -32.70 51.82
C SER A 19 -6.25 -33.23 52.28
N ARG A 20 -5.46 -32.34 52.93
CA ARG A 20 -5.07 -32.29 54.38
C ARG A 20 -3.89 -31.30 54.62
N GLN A 21 -4.08 -30.23 55.41
CA GLN A 21 -3.77 -30.02 56.86
C GLN A 21 -2.36 -29.47 57.18
N GLY A 22 -2.30 -28.40 58.00
CA GLY A 22 -1.40 -28.37 59.17
C GLY A 22 -0.42 -27.18 59.37
N GLN A 23 -0.88 -26.16 60.10
CA GLN A 23 -0.22 -25.45 61.23
C GLN A 23 1.10 -24.62 61.08
N SER A 24 1.04 -23.42 61.68
CA SER A 24 2.12 -22.55 62.22
C SER A 24 2.78 -23.19 63.48
N PRO A 25 3.90 -22.70 64.13
CA PRO A 25 4.37 -21.30 64.26
C PRO A 25 5.91 -21.03 64.34
N LYS A 26 6.25 -19.72 64.35
CA LYS A 26 7.31 -18.94 65.02
C LYS A 26 8.74 -19.50 65.29
N GLN A 27 9.67 -18.55 65.06
CA GLN A 27 10.80 -18.09 65.90
C GLN A 27 12.26 -18.41 65.49
N SER A 28 12.94 -17.33 65.03
CA SER A 28 14.21 -16.75 65.52
C SER A 28 15.44 -17.64 65.78
N LEU A 29 16.63 -17.17 65.36
CA LEU A 29 17.63 -16.58 66.26
C LEU A 29 18.99 -16.28 65.59
N SER A 30 19.64 -15.27 66.20
CA SER A 30 21.10 -15.09 66.43
C SER A 30 21.91 -14.32 65.37
N SER A 31 22.82 -13.41 65.72
CA SER A 31 23.24 -12.90 67.04
C SER A 31 24.11 -11.63 66.97
N SER A 32 23.94 -10.78 67.99
CA SER A 32 24.88 -9.88 68.73
C SER A 32 26.34 -9.71 68.26
N ASN A 33 27.08 -8.61 68.51
CA ASN A 33 27.45 -8.12 69.85
C ASN A 33 28.40 -6.89 69.82
N ARG A 34 28.48 -6.23 70.99
CA ARG A 34 29.58 -5.42 71.60
C ARG A 34 29.60 -3.87 71.56
N LYS A 35 30.09 -3.36 72.69
CA LYS A 35 30.00 -2.03 73.33
C LYS A 35 31.31 -1.22 73.23
N SER A 36 31.14 0.10 73.40
CA SER A 36 31.89 1.07 74.25
C SER A 36 33.29 1.61 73.90
N SER A 37 33.31 2.94 73.71
CA SER A 37 34.00 4.02 74.48
C SER A 37 35.46 4.47 74.20
N ALA A 38 35.58 5.79 73.91
CA ALA A 38 36.33 6.84 74.65
C ALA A 38 37.49 7.63 73.94
N LYS A 39 37.33 8.98 73.99
CA LYS A 39 38.31 10.09 74.20
C LYS A 39 39.39 10.44 73.14
N SER A 40 39.33 11.66 72.57
CA SER A 40 39.97 12.92 73.06
C SER A 40 40.39 13.93 71.94
N LEU A 41 40.46 15.21 72.34
CA LEU A 41 41.26 16.36 71.83
C LEU A 41 40.73 17.25 70.67
N SER A 42 40.77 18.57 70.98
CA SER A 42 40.62 19.77 70.14
C SER A 42 42.03 20.24 69.65
N PRO A 43 42.25 21.33 68.85
CA PRO A 43 41.89 22.73 69.21
C PRO A 43 41.63 23.79 68.08
N SER A 44 40.78 24.77 68.44
CA SER A 44 40.90 26.25 68.30
C SER A 44 41.16 27.00 66.97
N GLY A 45 40.53 28.19 66.81
CA GLY A 45 41.12 29.30 66.03
C GLY A 45 40.29 30.49 65.50
N LYS A 46 39.61 31.28 66.36
CA LYS A 46 39.48 32.77 66.35
C LYS A 46 39.34 33.59 65.02
N LYS A 47 38.24 34.38 64.90
CA LYS A 47 38.15 35.89 64.96
C LYS A 47 36.99 36.48 64.14
N SER A 48 36.16 37.31 64.80
CA SER A 48 35.33 38.40 64.27
C SER A 48 36.14 39.72 64.30
N PRO A 49 35.62 40.98 64.13
CA PRO A 49 34.28 41.53 63.81
C PRO A 49 34.29 42.81 62.89
N GLY A 50 33.16 43.54 62.80
CA GLY A 50 33.10 45.01 62.51
C GLY A 50 32.32 45.40 61.24
N ARG A 51 31.10 45.96 61.16
CA ARG A 51 30.26 46.96 61.89
C ARG A 51 30.26 48.36 61.21
N GLN A 52 29.05 48.94 61.09
CA GLN A 52 28.67 50.36 60.87
C GLN A 52 28.58 50.89 59.43
N LYS A 53 27.75 51.87 59.03
CA LYS A 53 26.47 52.51 59.46
C LYS A 53 26.12 53.57 58.36
N SER A 54 24.83 53.94 58.29
CA SER A 54 24.25 55.27 57.95
C SER A 54 24.46 55.96 56.59
N ALA A 55 23.36 56.38 55.93
CA ALA A 55 22.87 57.78 55.88
C ALA A 55 21.87 58.02 54.71
N SER A 56 20.81 58.79 54.97
CA SER A 56 19.91 59.50 54.01
C SER A 56 20.49 60.92 53.72
N PRO A 57 19.85 61.92 53.02
CA PRO A 57 18.55 62.03 52.31
C PRO A 57 18.55 62.86 50.96
N ASN A 58 17.35 63.06 50.38
CA ASN A 58 16.82 64.20 49.59
C ASN A 58 17.36 64.60 48.19
N ARG A 59 16.46 64.65 47.18
CA ARG A 59 16.00 65.87 46.44
C ARG A 59 15.05 65.53 45.26
N SER A 60 14.02 66.36 45.09
CA SER A 60 13.12 66.54 43.91
C SER A 60 13.73 67.57 42.92
N PRO A 61 13.06 68.20 41.91
CA PRO A 61 11.71 68.07 41.30
C PRO A 61 11.67 68.25 39.72
N GLY A 62 10.47 68.31 39.11
CA GLY A 62 10.21 68.97 37.80
C GLY A 62 8.96 68.45 37.05
N SER A 63 7.78 69.11 37.16
CA SER A 63 7.15 70.08 36.22
C SER A 63 6.49 69.45 34.95
N GLY A 64 5.29 69.76 34.46
CA GLY A 64 4.22 70.74 34.76
C GLY A 64 3.09 70.59 33.71
N LYS A 65 1.81 70.73 34.12
CA LYS A 65 0.82 71.78 33.75
C LYS A 65 0.01 71.60 32.43
N THR A 66 -1.31 71.27 32.49
CA THR A 66 -2.54 72.14 32.48
C THR A 66 -3.05 72.50 31.06
N LYS A 67 -4.33 72.69 30.69
CA LYS A 67 -5.66 72.77 31.33
C LYS A 67 -6.76 72.99 30.25
N SER A 68 -8.02 72.77 30.65
CA SER A 68 -9.27 73.54 30.33
C SER A 68 -9.80 73.58 28.88
N GLY A 69 -11.11 73.63 28.61
CA GLY A 69 -12.28 73.81 29.47
C GLY A 69 -13.58 73.89 28.64
N SER A 70 -14.67 73.65 29.37
CA SER A 70 -16.12 73.67 29.09
C SER A 70 -16.67 75.07 28.64
N PRO A 71 -17.99 75.42 28.62
CA PRO A 71 -19.24 74.66 28.91
C PRO A 71 -20.56 75.08 28.15
N ILE A 72 -21.70 74.47 28.58
CA ILE A 72 -23.12 74.96 28.69
C ILE A 72 -24.14 74.79 27.51
N SER A 73 -25.16 73.94 27.78
CA SER A 73 -26.65 73.97 27.57
C SER A 73 -27.29 74.38 26.21
N ALA A 74 -28.47 73.94 25.77
CA ALA A 74 -29.72 73.55 26.44
C ALA A 74 -30.70 72.82 25.47
N LYS A 75 -31.72 72.13 26.03
CA LYS A 75 -33.18 72.01 25.64
C LYS A 75 -33.54 71.82 24.14
N THR A 76 -34.46 70.96 23.67
CA THR A 76 -35.79 70.46 24.10
C THR A 76 -36.24 69.46 23.01
N LYS A 77 -36.62 68.21 23.32
CA LYS A 77 -37.98 67.62 23.48
C LYS A 77 -38.95 67.57 22.28
N SER A 78 -39.66 66.43 22.25
CA SER A 78 -40.99 66.09 21.66
C SER A 78 -40.98 65.55 20.22
N GLY A 79 -41.75 64.52 19.86
CA GLY A 79 -42.74 63.64 20.55
C GLY A 79 -43.35 62.74 19.45
N SER A 80 -43.34 61.41 19.58
CA SER A 80 -44.46 60.53 20.02
C SER A 80 -45.72 60.52 19.12
N PRO A 81 -46.39 59.37 18.98
CA PRO A 81 -47.47 59.02 19.92
C PRO A 81 -47.31 57.59 20.50
N THR A 82 -47.22 57.37 21.82
CA THR A 82 -48.25 57.44 22.90
C THR A 82 -49.37 56.41 22.73
N SER A 83 -49.83 55.66 23.73
CA SER A 83 -49.62 55.67 25.20
C SER A 83 -50.45 54.49 25.77
N ARG A 84 -50.35 54.03 27.02
CA ARG A 84 -50.63 54.70 28.32
C ARG A 84 -50.59 53.53 29.34
N SER A 85 -50.34 53.62 30.64
CA SER A 85 -50.16 54.69 31.62
C SER A 85 -49.71 53.95 32.90
N LYS A 86 -48.67 54.43 33.58
CA LYS A 86 -48.71 55.23 34.82
C LYS A 86 -49.21 54.50 36.08
N ILE A 87 -48.28 54.45 37.03
CA ILE A 87 -48.39 54.29 38.49
C ILE A 87 -49.37 55.34 39.06
N PRO A 88 -50.16 55.06 40.11
CA PRO A 88 -49.80 55.48 41.48
C PRO A 88 -50.20 54.51 42.63
N LYS A 89 -49.62 54.80 43.82
CA LYS A 89 -49.92 54.36 45.20
C LYS A 89 -51.43 54.42 45.55
N GLU A 90 -52.03 53.82 46.58
CA GLU A 90 -51.66 53.43 47.96
C GLU A 90 -52.83 52.55 48.52
N ASP A 91 -52.56 51.69 49.52
CA ASP A 91 -53.44 51.00 50.50
C ASP A 91 -54.60 50.03 50.12
N SER A 92 -54.62 48.92 50.90
CA SER A 92 -55.63 47.89 51.26
C SER A 92 -57.09 48.01 50.76
N PRO A 93 -57.87 46.89 50.58
CA PRO A 93 -58.50 46.23 51.75
C PRO A 93 -58.93 44.74 51.58
N GLY A 94 -59.44 44.12 52.67
CA GLY A 94 -60.52 43.12 52.52
C GLY A 94 -61.75 43.79 51.85
N ALA A 95 -62.65 43.12 51.15
CA ALA A 95 -63.02 41.71 51.13
C ALA A 95 -63.72 41.33 49.81
N SER A 96 -63.72 40.02 49.51
CA SER A 96 -64.82 39.20 48.93
C SER A 96 -65.26 39.28 47.44
N ALA A 97 -65.35 38.07 46.82
CA ALA A 97 -66.33 37.54 45.83
C ALA A 97 -66.27 38.02 44.33
N THR A 98 -66.60 37.30 43.23
CA THR A 98 -67.12 35.94 42.86
C THR A 98 -67.13 35.73 41.30
N THR A 99 -66.83 34.50 40.81
CA THR A 99 -67.31 33.70 39.61
C THR A 99 -67.54 34.21 38.14
N LYS A 100 -67.08 33.43 37.11
CA LYS A 100 -67.86 32.82 35.96
C LYS A 100 -67.01 31.94 34.97
N LYS A 101 -67.62 30.86 34.41
CA LYS A 101 -67.07 29.75 33.56
C LYS A 101 -67.17 29.99 32.02
N LYS A 102 -66.33 29.33 31.19
CA LYS A 102 -66.49 29.15 29.71
C LYS A 102 -66.25 27.68 29.27
N ASN A 103 -67.00 27.22 28.26
CA ASN A 103 -67.13 25.82 27.78
C ASN A 103 -66.00 25.35 26.84
N VAL A 104 -65.71 24.04 26.87
CA VAL A 104 -64.62 23.32 26.16
C VAL A 104 -65.09 22.74 24.82
N ILE A 105 -64.31 22.89 23.74
CA ILE A 105 -64.57 22.30 22.40
C ILE A 105 -63.85 20.95 22.28
N ILE A 106 -64.57 19.89 21.90
CA ILE A 106 -64.05 18.51 21.75
C ILE A 106 -63.75 18.24 20.27
N LYS A 107 -62.51 17.94 19.90
CA LYS A 107 -62.16 17.34 18.59
C LYS A 107 -62.47 15.84 18.61
N SER A 108 -62.95 15.29 17.49
CA SER A 108 -63.36 13.87 17.34
C SER A 108 -62.26 12.88 17.75
N PRO A 109 -62.57 11.77 18.47
CA PRO A 109 -61.57 10.90 19.04
C PRO A 109 -60.96 9.94 17.99
N GLU A 110 -59.66 10.05 17.76
CA GLU A 110 -58.86 9.04 17.05
C GLU A 110 -58.57 7.85 17.98
N LEU A 111 -58.31 6.65 17.42
CA LEU A 111 -58.01 5.44 18.21
C LEU A 111 -56.52 5.10 18.12
N THR A 112 -55.92 4.73 19.24
CA THR A 112 -54.56 4.18 19.34
C THR A 112 -54.46 2.77 18.73
N GLU A 113 -53.25 2.28 18.51
CA GLU A 113 -52.98 0.91 18.05
C GLU A 113 -53.56 -0.19 18.98
N ARG A 114 -53.82 0.14 20.25
CA ARG A 114 -54.47 -0.73 21.24
C ARG A 114 -56.01 -0.56 21.28
N GLY A 115 -56.60 0.15 20.32
CA GLY A 115 -58.04 0.39 20.22
C GLY A 115 -58.61 1.38 21.24
N LEU A 116 -57.75 2.14 21.93
CA LEU A 116 -58.15 3.12 22.96
C LEU A 116 -58.20 4.53 22.38
N LYS A 117 -59.14 5.36 22.82
CA LYS A 117 -59.37 6.72 22.36
C LYS A 117 -58.23 7.68 22.71
N ILE A 118 -57.91 8.55 21.75
CA ILE A 118 -57.03 9.70 21.86
C ILE A 118 -57.91 10.92 22.02
N LEU A 119 -57.73 11.64 23.11
CA LEU A 119 -58.46 12.85 23.42
C LEU A 119 -57.48 14.01 23.53
N ASP A 120 -57.52 14.90 22.54
CA ASP A 120 -56.71 16.13 22.53
C ASP A 120 -57.59 17.36 22.78
N PHE A 121 -57.34 17.97 23.92
CA PHE A 121 -57.96 19.18 24.42
C PHE A 121 -56.94 20.31 24.60
N SER A 122 -55.85 20.28 23.85
CA SER A 122 -54.83 21.30 23.97
C SER A 122 -55.35 22.70 23.57
N GLY A 123 -54.86 23.74 24.24
CA GLY A 123 -55.15 25.13 23.87
C GLY A 123 -56.57 25.64 24.14
N GLN A 124 -57.41 24.86 24.84
CA GLN A 124 -58.84 25.17 25.04
C GLN A 124 -59.11 26.14 26.21
N GLY A 125 -58.08 26.67 26.86
CA GLY A 125 -58.20 27.59 27.99
C GLY A 125 -58.86 26.98 29.24
N MET A 126 -58.89 25.65 29.35
CA MET A 126 -59.54 24.94 30.45
C MET A 126 -58.91 25.28 31.80
N THR A 127 -59.73 25.58 32.80
CA THR A 127 -59.26 25.82 34.18
C THR A 127 -59.36 24.60 35.09
N THR A 128 -60.26 23.68 34.76
CA THR A 128 -60.52 22.42 35.47
C THR A 128 -60.91 21.36 34.45
N VAL A 129 -60.45 20.12 34.64
CA VAL A 129 -60.91 19.00 33.81
C VAL A 129 -62.28 18.55 34.32
N PRO A 130 -63.34 18.52 33.48
CA PRO A 130 -64.66 18.11 33.92
C PRO A 130 -64.69 16.61 34.23
N ALA A 131 -65.26 16.23 35.39
CA ALA A 131 -65.31 14.84 35.86
C ALA A 131 -66.05 13.89 34.90
N SER A 132 -66.95 14.41 34.06
CA SER A 132 -67.63 13.65 32.99
C SER A 132 -66.68 13.14 31.90
N LEU A 133 -65.56 13.84 31.66
CA LEU A 133 -64.51 13.43 30.72
C LEU A 133 -63.76 12.18 31.22
N LEU A 134 -63.73 11.98 32.54
CA LEU A 134 -62.95 10.95 33.21
C LEU A 134 -63.78 9.71 33.58
N ASN A 135 -64.98 9.59 32.99
CA ASN A 135 -65.94 8.52 33.31
C ASN A 135 -65.92 7.36 32.30
N THR A 136 -65.01 7.37 31.33
CA THR A 136 -64.90 6.34 30.29
C THR A 136 -63.60 5.55 30.46
N LYS A 137 -63.68 4.22 30.31
CA LYS A 137 -62.56 3.28 30.53
C LYS A 137 -61.72 3.03 29.27
N ASP A 138 -62.03 3.71 28.19
CA ASP A 138 -61.52 3.45 26.85
C ASP A 138 -60.53 4.52 26.37
N ILE A 139 -60.07 5.42 27.24
CA ILE A 139 -59.12 6.48 26.89
C ILE A 139 -57.69 5.98 27.09
N GLY A 140 -56.90 6.01 26.03
CA GLY A 140 -55.49 5.59 26.04
C GLY A 140 -54.51 6.76 25.99
N VAL A 141 -54.89 7.86 25.35
CA VAL A 141 -54.05 9.07 25.27
C VAL A 141 -54.89 10.28 25.63
N LEU A 142 -54.40 11.07 26.58
CA LEU A 142 -55.06 12.30 27.01
C LEU A 142 -54.08 13.46 26.92
N ILE A 143 -54.35 14.40 26.01
CA ILE A 143 -53.54 15.59 25.79
C ILE A 143 -54.36 16.79 26.27
N LEU A 144 -53.86 17.44 27.31
CA LEU A 144 -54.44 18.61 27.97
C LEU A 144 -53.46 19.81 27.89
N ALA A 145 -52.49 19.77 26.97
CA ALA A 145 -51.41 20.73 26.92
C ALA A 145 -51.86 22.17 26.62
N SER A 146 -51.13 23.19 27.05
CA SER A 146 -51.42 24.62 26.77
C SER A 146 -52.80 25.07 27.25
N ASN A 147 -53.22 24.65 28.45
CA ASN A 147 -54.45 25.09 29.09
C ASN A 147 -54.15 25.92 30.36
N ASN A 148 -55.19 26.31 31.10
CA ASN A 148 -55.07 27.04 32.37
C ASN A 148 -55.35 26.14 33.57
N LEU A 149 -55.05 24.83 33.46
CA LEU A 149 -55.34 23.87 34.51
C LEU A 149 -54.49 24.17 35.74
N ARG A 150 -55.15 24.25 36.90
CA ARG A 150 -54.47 24.40 38.20
C ARG A 150 -54.29 23.07 38.92
N SER A 151 -55.15 22.12 38.61
CA SER A 151 -55.14 20.80 39.21
C SER A 151 -55.79 19.76 38.30
N LEU A 152 -55.43 18.51 38.54
CA LEU A 152 -56.07 17.34 37.96
C LEU A 152 -57.12 16.77 38.93
N PRO A 153 -58.26 16.24 38.45
CA PRO A 153 -59.31 15.71 39.32
C PRO A 153 -58.93 14.35 39.92
N VAL A 154 -59.43 14.07 41.12
CA VAL A 154 -59.29 12.77 41.81
C VAL A 154 -59.91 11.63 40.98
N GLU A 155 -60.89 11.94 40.13
CA GLU A 155 -61.55 11.00 39.22
C GLU A 155 -60.61 10.39 38.17
N MET A 156 -59.38 10.91 38.00
CA MET A 156 -58.36 10.30 37.15
C MET A 156 -58.08 8.83 37.50
N ARG A 157 -58.31 8.41 38.75
CA ARG A 157 -58.20 7.00 39.18
C ARG A 157 -59.06 6.00 38.40
N ARG A 158 -60.05 6.50 37.66
CA ARG A 158 -60.99 5.68 36.89
C ARG A 158 -60.43 5.28 35.51
N ILE A 159 -59.46 6.02 34.97
CA ILE A 159 -58.90 5.80 33.62
C ILE A 159 -57.62 4.97 33.69
N LYS A 160 -57.72 3.74 34.19
CA LYS A 160 -56.54 2.88 34.37
C LYS A 160 -55.88 2.45 33.05
N SER A 161 -56.60 2.55 31.94
CA SER A 161 -56.15 2.25 30.58
C SER A 161 -55.31 3.36 29.94
N LEU A 162 -55.06 4.46 30.65
CA LEU A 162 -54.30 5.58 30.12
C LEU A 162 -52.82 5.21 29.97
N ILE A 163 -52.32 5.31 28.74
CA ILE A 163 -50.94 5.01 28.35
C ILE A 163 -50.12 6.30 28.28
N LYS A 164 -50.73 7.39 27.79
CA LYS A 164 -50.05 8.68 27.63
C LYS A 164 -50.87 9.83 28.20
N LEU A 165 -50.22 10.64 29.03
CA LEU A 165 -50.77 11.86 29.58
C LEU A 165 -49.85 13.04 29.30
N ASP A 166 -50.37 14.04 28.59
CA ASP A 166 -49.66 15.30 28.35
C ASP A 166 -50.44 16.47 28.96
N ILE A 167 -49.89 17.05 30.01
CA ILE A 167 -50.44 18.21 30.71
C ILE A 167 -49.53 19.42 30.58
N SER A 168 -48.61 19.42 29.61
CA SER A 168 -47.60 20.46 29.44
C SER A 168 -48.20 21.86 29.29
N ARG A 169 -47.47 22.92 29.64
CA ARG A 169 -47.93 24.32 29.53
C ARG A 169 -49.24 24.59 30.27
N ASN A 170 -49.32 24.14 31.52
CA ASN A 170 -50.45 24.39 32.42
C ASN A 170 -49.97 24.97 33.76
N GLY A 171 -50.80 25.75 34.46
CA GLY A 171 -50.46 26.34 35.75
C GLY A 171 -50.69 25.42 36.95
N ILE A 172 -50.19 24.17 36.90
CA ILE A 172 -50.43 23.16 37.94
C ILE A 172 -49.79 23.60 39.26
N ARG A 173 -50.55 23.55 40.36
CA ARG A 173 -50.08 23.98 41.69
C ARG A 173 -49.67 22.81 42.55
N CYS A 174 -48.36 22.59 42.69
CA CYS A 174 -47.80 21.73 43.74
C CYS A 174 -46.73 22.52 44.46
N VAL A 175 -47.01 22.98 45.69
CA VAL A 175 -46.13 23.89 46.42
C VAL A 175 -45.05 23.14 47.23
N HIS A 176 -45.33 21.92 47.66
CA HIS A 176 -44.39 21.04 48.36
C HIS A 176 -44.62 19.57 47.99
N PRO A 177 -43.69 18.63 48.29
CA PRO A 177 -43.81 17.22 47.88
C PRO A 177 -45.09 16.52 48.36
N GLY A 178 -45.59 16.84 49.56
CA GLY A 178 -46.89 16.34 50.06
C GLY A 178 -48.13 17.09 49.55
N ASP A 179 -47.98 18.02 48.60
CA ASP A 179 -49.06 18.86 48.10
C ASP A 179 -49.69 18.21 46.86
N PHE A 180 -50.77 17.49 47.11
CA PHE A 180 -51.57 16.82 46.08
C PHE A 180 -52.65 17.73 45.47
N SER A 181 -52.60 19.05 45.74
CA SER A 181 -53.63 19.97 45.25
C SER A 181 -53.60 20.15 43.73
N GLY A 182 -52.43 19.99 43.10
CA GLY A 182 -52.23 20.06 41.65
C GLY A 182 -52.24 18.68 40.98
N LEU A 183 -51.37 17.79 41.43
CA LEU A 183 -51.30 16.40 40.98
C LEU A 183 -51.79 15.49 42.13
N PRO A 184 -52.99 14.90 42.03
CA PRO A 184 -53.60 14.16 43.12
C PRO A 184 -52.86 12.84 43.41
N GLN A 185 -52.94 12.36 44.65
CA GLN A 185 -52.31 11.09 45.07
C GLN A 185 -52.81 9.91 44.22
N GLU A 186 -54.06 9.99 43.78
CA GLU A 186 -54.73 9.03 42.92
C GLU A 186 -54.08 8.83 41.54
N LEU A 187 -53.17 9.71 41.12
CA LEU A 187 -52.38 9.52 39.89
C LEU A 187 -51.58 8.22 39.93
N GLU A 188 -51.16 7.76 41.12
CA GLU A 188 -50.48 6.47 41.35
C GLU A 188 -51.29 5.26 40.84
N SER A 189 -52.61 5.40 40.74
CA SER A 189 -53.48 4.30 40.27
C SER A 189 -53.48 4.10 38.75
N LEU A 190 -52.80 4.97 37.99
CA LEU A 190 -52.60 4.87 36.53
C LEU A 190 -51.44 3.93 36.22
N THR A 191 -51.58 2.66 36.61
CA THR A 191 -50.49 1.68 36.58
C THR A 191 -50.01 1.31 35.16
N ASP A 192 -50.79 1.61 34.13
CA ASP A 192 -50.45 1.34 32.72
C ASP A 192 -49.88 2.56 31.97
N LEU A 193 -49.62 3.66 32.67
CA LEU A 193 -49.06 4.87 32.06
C LEU A 193 -47.60 4.64 31.64
N GLU A 194 -47.33 4.78 30.35
CA GLU A 194 -46.00 4.61 29.73
C GLU A 194 -45.35 5.97 29.42
N GLU A 195 -46.14 7.01 29.10
CA GLU A 195 -45.64 8.35 28.79
C GLU A 195 -46.31 9.43 29.63
N LEU A 196 -45.51 10.26 30.29
CA LEU A 196 -45.99 11.39 31.08
C LEU A 196 -45.22 12.66 30.72
N LYS A 197 -45.94 13.66 30.22
CA LYS A 197 -45.39 14.97 29.86
C LYS A 197 -46.01 16.06 30.72
N ILE A 198 -45.17 16.71 31.52
CA ILE A 198 -45.51 17.78 32.45
C ILE A 198 -44.55 18.96 32.20
N SER A 199 -44.24 19.24 30.95
CA SER A 199 -43.28 20.30 30.62
C SER A 199 -43.91 21.69 30.78
N GLU A 200 -43.13 22.73 31.13
CA GLU A 200 -43.61 24.12 31.22
C GLU A 200 -44.80 24.32 32.20
N CYS A 201 -44.84 23.58 33.31
CA CYS A 201 -45.92 23.69 34.31
C CYS A 201 -45.60 24.61 35.50
N ASN A 202 -44.40 25.20 35.53
CA ASN A 202 -43.88 26.03 36.62
C ASN A 202 -43.91 25.30 37.99
N LEU A 203 -43.72 23.98 37.97
CA LEU A 203 -43.74 23.14 39.17
C LEU A 203 -42.42 23.28 39.95
N PRO A 204 -42.45 23.61 41.25
CA PRO A 204 -41.28 23.57 42.12
C PRO A 204 -40.96 22.16 42.63
N TYR A 205 -41.93 21.24 42.65
CA TYR A 205 -41.75 19.85 43.08
C TYR A 205 -42.69 18.92 42.30
N ILE A 206 -42.29 17.65 42.18
CA ILE A 206 -43.13 16.57 41.66
C ILE A 206 -43.55 15.67 42.84
N PRO A 207 -44.86 15.46 43.08
CA PRO A 207 -45.32 14.70 44.23
C PRO A 207 -45.01 13.19 44.10
N PRO A 208 -44.91 12.46 45.24
CA PRO A 208 -44.57 11.03 45.29
C PRO A 208 -45.38 10.11 44.38
N ALA A 209 -46.62 10.48 44.06
CA ALA A 209 -47.50 9.68 43.22
C ALA A 209 -46.93 9.43 41.81
N VAL A 210 -46.17 10.37 41.25
CA VAL A 210 -45.55 10.23 39.90
C VAL A 210 -44.41 9.21 39.93
N TRP A 211 -43.59 9.23 40.97
CA TRP A 211 -42.44 8.33 41.11
C TRP A 211 -42.82 6.86 41.34
N ARG A 212 -44.10 6.57 41.57
CA ARG A 212 -44.62 5.20 41.77
C ARG A 212 -45.17 4.55 40.50
N LEU A 213 -45.14 5.25 39.37
CA LEU A 213 -45.63 4.77 38.08
C LEU A 213 -44.61 3.86 37.38
N LYS A 214 -44.50 2.61 37.84
CA LYS A 214 -43.38 1.70 37.44
C LYS A 214 -43.27 1.37 35.95
N LYS A 215 -44.38 1.43 35.19
CA LYS A 215 -44.40 1.17 33.74
C LYS A 215 -44.01 2.37 32.87
N LEU A 216 -43.64 3.50 33.50
CA LEU A 216 -43.31 4.71 32.79
C LEU A 216 -41.99 4.53 32.01
N LYS A 217 -42.06 4.72 30.69
CA LYS A 217 -40.94 4.62 29.75
C LYS A 217 -40.39 5.99 29.36
N LEU A 218 -41.27 7.00 29.28
CA LEU A 218 -40.88 8.38 28.97
C LEU A 218 -41.43 9.34 30.02
N LEU A 219 -40.54 10.10 30.63
CA LEU A 219 -40.87 11.18 31.54
C LEU A 219 -40.30 12.50 31.02
N ASP A 220 -41.16 13.45 30.70
CA ASP A 220 -40.77 14.81 30.34
C ASP A 220 -41.27 15.80 31.40
N ILE A 221 -40.33 16.30 32.20
CA ILE A 221 -40.59 17.34 33.20
C ILE A 221 -39.81 18.62 32.89
N SER A 222 -39.40 18.80 31.64
CA SER A 222 -38.61 19.95 31.19
C SER A 222 -39.30 21.29 31.45
N ARG A 223 -38.52 22.38 31.56
CA ARG A 223 -39.00 23.76 31.74
C ARG A 223 -39.85 23.97 33.00
N ASN A 224 -39.52 23.26 34.08
CA ASN A 224 -40.08 23.48 35.42
C ASN A 224 -39.04 24.09 36.37
N LYS A 225 -39.35 24.20 37.67
CA LYS A 225 -38.48 24.79 38.70
C LYS A 225 -38.14 23.79 39.80
N ILE A 226 -37.87 22.54 39.40
CA ILE A 226 -37.86 21.37 40.29
C ILE A 226 -36.64 21.38 41.23
N ASN A 227 -35.52 21.99 40.80
CA ASN A 227 -34.26 22.17 41.55
C ASN A 227 -33.55 20.89 42.03
N ILE A 228 -34.27 19.89 42.55
CA ILE A 228 -33.75 18.64 43.08
C ILE A 228 -34.63 17.48 42.56
N LEU A 229 -33.99 16.47 41.98
CA LEU A 229 -34.65 15.21 41.63
C LEU A 229 -34.57 14.27 42.83
N PRO A 230 -35.70 13.75 43.35
CA PRO A 230 -35.69 12.97 44.58
C PRO A 230 -35.25 11.51 44.31
N PRO A 231 -34.69 10.78 45.31
CA PRO A 231 -34.23 9.39 45.18
C PRO A 231 -35.26 8.41 44.62
N GLU A 232 -36.55 8.70 44.82
CA GLU A 232 -37.67 7.90 44.36
C GLU A 232 -37.73 7.75 42.83
N ILE A 233 -36.95 8.51 42.05
CA ILE A 233 -36.77 8.27 40.60
C ILE A 233 -36.36 6.83 40.30
N GLY A 234 -35.55 6.21 41.19
CA GLY A 234 -35.09 4.83 41.03
C GLY A 234 -36.20 3.78 41.04
N ASN A 235 -37.43 4.14 41.43
CA ASN A 235 -38.60 3.27 41.31
C ASN A 235 -39.09 3.10 39.86
N LEU A 236 -38.69 3.98 38.94
CA LEU A 236 -39.09 3.95 37.54
C LEU A 236 -38.15 3.04 36.73
N THR A 237 -38.18 1.74 37.02
CA THR A 237 -37.21 0.77 36.50
C THR A 237 -37.32 0.52 34.99
N GLU A 238 -38.48 0.77 34.38
CA GLU A 238 -38.71 0.63 32.93
C GLU A 238 -38.47 1.93 32.13
N LEU A 239 -37.98 2.99 32.80
CA LEU A 239 -37.76 4.28 32.16
C LEU A 239 -36.66 4.18 31.12
N LYS A 240 -36.99 4.53 29.87
CA LYS A 240 -36.07 4.53 28.71
C LYS A 240 -35.58 5.92 28.35
N ARG A 241 -36.42 6.94 28.54
CA ARG A 241 -36.11 8.33 28.19
C ARG A 241 -36.53 9.29 29.28
N LEU A 242 -35.59 10.12 29.73
CA LEU A 242 -35.79 11.12 30.77
C LEU A 242 -35.41 12.51 30.25
N ASN A 243 -36.39 13.41 30.16
CA ASN A 243 -36.17 14.79 29.76
C ASN A 243 -36.29 15.74 30.96
N LEU A 244 -35.14 16.30 31.35
CA LEU A 244 -34.98 17.22 32.47
C LEU A 244 -34.58 18.62 32.02
N GLN A 245 -34.67 18.95 30.73
CA GLN A 245 -34.13 20.20 30.21
C GLN A 245 -34.73 21.43 30.91
N GLN A 246 -33.92 22.44 31.26
CA GLN A 246 -34.39 23.70 31.87
C GLN A 246 -35.25 23.52 33.16
N THR A 247 -34.87 22.60 34.05
CA THR A 247 -35.55 22.32 35.33
C THR A 247 -34.87 22.90 36.56
N ASN A 248 -33.76 23.63 36.35
CA ASN A 248 -32.86 24.16 37.39
C ASN A 248 -32.24 23.07 38.29
N ILE A 249 -32.20 21.82 37.84
CA ILE A 249 -31.57 20.75 38.62
C ILE A 249 -30.07 20.98 38.73
N THR A 250 -29.54 20.83 39.96
CA THR A 250 -28.11 20.98 40.27
C THR A 250 -27.37 19.65 40.41
N SER A 251 -28.04 18.55 40.73
CA SER A 251 -27.43 17.23 40.82
C SER A 251 -28.43 16.12 40.52
N LEU A 252 -27.95 14.96 40.08
CA LEU A 252 -28.76 13.76 39.95
C LEU A 252 -28.56 12.85 41.18
N PRO A 253 -29.63 12.24 41.73
CA PRO A 253 -29.53 11.32 42.85
C PRO A 253 -28.86 10.01 42.41
N PRO A 254 -28.05 9.36 43.27
CA PRO A 254 -27.41 8.08 42.96
C PRO A 254 -28.38 6.97 42.54
N GLU A 255 -29.60 7.00 43.07
CA GLU A 255 -30.67 6.04 42.80
C GLU A 255 -31.18 6.07 41.34
N ILE A 256 -30.77 7.06 40.53
CA ILE A 256 -31.03 7.04 39.07
C ILE A 256 -30.42 5.81 38.39
N ALA A 257 -29.35 5.25 38.97
CA ALA A 257 -28.73 4.01 38.49
C ALA A 257 -29.69 2.81 38.54
N TYR A 258 -30.74 2.82 39.37
CA TYR A 258 -31.74 1.76 39.41
C TYR A 258 -32.64 1.73 38.16
N CYS A 259 -32.64 2.79 37.35
CA CYS A 259 -33.29 2.83 36.04
C CYS A 259 -32.42 2.10 34.99
N GLN A 260 -32.30 0.79 35.11
CA GLN A 260 -31.40 -0.06 34.30
C GLN A 260 -31.75 -0.12 32.80
N GLU A 261 -32.99 0.27 32.43
CA GLU A 261 -33.47 0.35 31.04
C GLU A 261 -33.30 1.74 30.42
N LEU A 262 -32.70 2.70 31.13
CA LEU A 262 -32.59 4.08 30.69
C LEU A 262 -31.56 4.21 29.56
N GLU A 263 -32.04 4.59 28.38
CA GLU A 263 -31.27 4.68 27.14
C GLU A 263 -30.84 6.14 26.86
N GLU A 264 -31.71 7.11 27.20
CA GLU A 264 -31.53 8.52 26.87
C GLU A 264 -31.84 9.46 28.05
N ILE A 265 -30.90 10.36 28.37
CA ILE A 265 -31.07 11.42 29.38
C ILE A 265 -30.74 12.79 28.78
N LEU A 266 -31.71 13.72 28.87
CA LEU A 266 -31.57 15.08 28.38
C LEU A 266 -31.51 16.08 29.54
N LEU A 267 -30.35 16.72 29.71
CA LEU A 267 -30.05 17.63 30.83
C LEU A 267 -29.75 19.07 30.39
N TRP A 268 -29.92 19.38 29.11
CA TRP A 268 -29.62 20.70 28.56
C TRP A 268 -30.39 21.85 29.26
N GLY A 269 -29.69 22.95 29.56
CA GLY A 269 -30.29 24.13 30.19
C GLY A 269 -30.48 24.06 31.70
N ASN A 270 -29.85 23.07 32.37
CA ASN A 270 -29.71 22.99 33.84
C ASN A 270 -28.35 23.48 34.32
N SER A 271 -28.19 23.66 35.63
CA SER A 271 -26.92 24.04 36.28
C SER A 271 -26.33 22.88 37.06
N ILE A 272 -26.07 21.76 36.37
CA ILE A 272 -25.57 20.54 37.02
C ILE A 272 -24.16 20.80 37.57
N GLU A 273 -23.99 20.61 38.87
CA GLU A 273 -22.76 20.82 39.65
C GLU A 273 -21.99 19.51 39.84
N SER A 274 -22.70 18.37 39.91
CA SER A 274 -22.10 17.04 40.04
C SER A 274 -23.00 15.96 39.42
N LEU A 275 -22.36 14.90 38.91
CA LEU A 275 -23.00 13.66 38.50
C LEU A 275 -22.71 12.58 39.55
N PRO A 276 -23.65 11.66 39.83
CA PRO A 276 -23.45 10.62 40.83
C PRO A 276 -22.45 9.57 40.34
N ASP A 277 -21.64 9.03 41.24
CA ASP A 277 -20.64 7.98 40.95
C ASP A 277 -21.28 6.65 40.51
N THR A 278 -22.59 6.47 40.71
CA THR A 278 -23.36 5.29 40.31
C THR A 278 -23.82 5.32 38.85
N LEU A 279 -23.58 6.41 38.12
CA LEU A 279 -23.96 6.57 36.71
C LEU A 279 -23.34 5.50 35.77
N PRO A 280 -22.09 5.03 35.95
CA PRO A 280 -21.50 3.92 35.19
C PRO A 280 -22.19 2.57 35.36
N GLU A 281 -22.99 2.39 36.42
CA GLU A 281 -23.73 1.16 36.69
C GLU A 281 -24.98 0.99 35.78
N MET A 282 -25.18 1.89 34.82
CA MET A 282 -26.31 1.91 33.90
C MET A 282 -25.93 1.26 32.55
N PRO A 283 -26.29 -0.01 32.31
CA PRO A 283 -25.74 -0.80 31.20
C PRO A 283 -26.30 -0.43 29.82
N LYS A 284 -27.42 0.30 29.77
CA LYS A 284 -28.15 0.62 28.53
C LYS A 284 -28.11 2.10 28.14
N LEU A 285 -27.44 2.95 28.93
CA LEU A 285 -27.37 4.38 28.69
C LEU A 285 -26.46 4.65 27.48
N ARG A 286 -27.08 5.08 26.37
CA ARG A 286 -26.40 5.29 25.08
C ARG A 286 -26.29 6.75 24.69
N VAL A 287 -27.26 7.56 25.13
CA VAL A 287 -27.40 8.97 24.75
C VAL A 287 -27.50 9.84 26.01
N MET A 288 -26.54 10.75 26.17
CA MET A 288 -26.54 11.74 27.24
C MET A 288 -26.30 13.13 26.66
N ALA A 289 -27.30 14.01 26.76
CA ALA A 289 -27.20 15.38 26.25
C ALA A 289 -27.05 16.39 27.40
N LEU A 290 -25.91 17.09 27.44
CA LEU A 290 -25.52 18.01 28.52
C LEU A 290 -25.18 19.40 27.98
N ASN A 291 -25.28 20.44 28.83
CA ASN A 291 -24.79 21.78 28.49
C ASN A 291 -23.46 22.06 29.21
N TYR A 292 -22.36 22.21 28.46
CA TYR A 292 -21.02 22.40 29.02
C TYR A 292 -20.84 23.72 29.80
N ARG A 293 -21.54 24.80 29.40
CA ARG A 293 -21.34 26.14 30.00
C ARG A 293 -21.80 26.27 31.45
N SER A 294 -22.78 25.48 31.86
CA SER A 294 -23.31 25.52 33.22
C SER A 294 -22.57 24.57 34.16
N PHE A 295 -21.95 23.52 33.63
CA PHE A 295 -21.12 22.56 34.38
C PHE A 295 -19.76 23.15 34.79
N CYS A 296 -19.11 23.91 33.91
CA CYS A 296 -17.83 24.58 34.22
C CYS A 296 -17.92 25.72 35.24
N GLY A 297 -19.12 26.29 35.47
CA GLY A 297 -19.30 27.46 36.34
C GLY A 297 -19.22 27.17 37.84
N VAL A 298 -19.33 25.90 38.27
CA VAL A 298 -19.58 25.57 39.68
C VAL A 298 -18.45 24.78 40.35
N VAL A 299 -17.47 24.25 39.60
CA VAL A 299 -16.35 23.51 40.20
C VAL A 299 -15.39 24.45 41.00
N ASP A 300 -15.36 25.76 40.71
CA ASP A 300 -14.69 26.77 41.55
C ASP A 300 -15.12 28.22 41.19
N PRO A 301 -15.71 29.03 42.10
CA PRO A 301 -15.99 30.46 41.87
C PRO A 301 -14.74 31.29 41.49
N TYR A 302 -13.53 30.80 41.77
CA TYR A 302 -12.28 31.41 41.36
C TYR A 302 -11.99 31.22 39.85
N MET A 303 -12.45 30.11 39.26
CA MET A 303 -12.25 29.77 37.83
C MET A 303 -13.14 30.61 36.89
N GLU A 304 -14.36 30.98 37.31
CA GLU A 304 -15.25 31.84 36.52
C GLU A 304 -14.62 33.22 36.26
N ASN A 305 -13.87 33.74 37.23
CA ASN A 305 -13.19 35.04 37.13
C ASN A 305 -11.96 35.00 36.19
N LEU A 306 -11.35 33.82 36.02
CA LEU A 306 -10.21 33.59 35.12
C LEU A 306 -10.66 33.32 33.67
N LEU A 307 -11.78 32.59 33.49
CA LEU A 307 -12.43 32.40 32.18
C LEU A 307 -12.96 33.73 31.61
N ARG A 308 -13.56 34.57 32.46
CA ARG A 308 -14.06 35.92 32.08
C ARG A 308 -12.96 36.89 31.67
N LYS A 309 -11.72 36.64 32.13
CA LYS A 309 -10.50 37.39 31.78
C LYS A 309 -9.69 36.74 30.64
N ARG A 310 -10.17 35.65 30.02
CA ARG A 310 -9.46 34.85 28.99
C ARG A 310 -8.07 34.34 29.43
N GLN A 311 -7.91 34.00 30.71
CA GLN A 311 -6.61 33.57 31.24
C GLN A 311 -6.44 32.04 31.29
N ILE A 312 -7.51 31.25 31.17
CA ILE A 312 -7.48 29.78 31.10
C ILE A 312 -8.60 29.28 30.17
N ASN A 313 -8.35 28.25 29.35
CA ASN A 313 -9.35 27.56 28.52
C ASN A 313 -9.95 26.37 29.30
N SER A 314 -11.26 26.15 29.22
CA SER A 314 -12.00 25.16 30.03
C SER A 314 -11.73 23.71 29.59
N GLU A 315 -11.07 22.91 30.42
CA GLU A 315 -10.67 21.52 30.11
C GLU A 315 -11.33 20.41 30.96
N HIS A 316 -12.49 20.63 31.62
CA HIS A 316 -13.05 19.57 32.47
C HIS A 316 -14.48 19.19 32.07
N ILE A 317 -14.59 18.17 31.22
CA ILE A 317 -15.74 17.26 31.18
C ILE A 317 -15.46 16.18 32.24
N PRO A 318 -16.40 15.89 33.17
CA PRO A 318 -16.13 14.95 34.25
C PRO A 318 -15.91 13.54 33.68
N VAL A 319 -14.84 12.88 34.15
CA VAL A 319 -14.39 11.54 33.72
C VAL A 319 -15.53 10.50 33.76
N VAL A 320 -16.47 10.64 34.71
CA VAL A 320 -17.68 9.80 34.85
C VAL A 320 -18.53 9.69 33.57
N VAL A 321 -18.53 10.69 32.69
CA VAL A 321 -19.29 10.62 31.42
C VAL A 321 -18.61 9.67 30.42
N PHE A 322 -17.28 9.50 30.51
CA PHE A 322 -16.49 8.62 29.65
C PHE A 322 -16.28 7.22 30.24
N GLU A 323 -16.61 7.01 31.52
CA GLU A 323 -16.64 5.70 32.20
C GLU A 323 -17.92 4.89 31.91
N LEU A 324 -18.86 5.44 31.14
CA LEU A 324 -20.09 4.76 30.76
C LEU A 324 -19.79 3.59 29.80
N PRO A 325 -20.10 2.33 30.17
CA PRO A 325 -19.64 1.14 29.44
C PRO A 325 -20.27 0.94 28.05
N ALA A 326 -21.30 1.72 27.70
CA ALA A 326 -22.08 1.56 26.47
C ALA A 326 -22.42 2.90 25.76
N LEU A 327 -21.65 3.96 26.00
CA LEU A 327 -21.91 5.26 25.38
C LEU A 327 -21.60 5.23 23.88
N GLU A 328 -22.65 5.24 23.05
CA GLU A 328 -22.55 5.23 21.59
C GLU A 328 -22.49 6.66 21.02
N VAL A 329 -23.26 7.60 21.59
CA VAL A 329 -23.37 8.98 21.09
C VAL A 329 -23.33 9.97 22.26
N LEU A 330 -22.26 10.77 22.30
CA LEU A 330 -22.17 11.97 23.15
C LEU A 330 -22.46 13.20 22.29
N ASP A 331 -23.70 13.64 22.29
CA ASP A 331 -24.14 14.79 21.50
C ASP A 331 -23.84 16.12 22.23
N LEU A 332 -22.89 16.87 21.68
CA LEU A 332 -22.53 18.22 22.10
C LEU A 332 -23.06 19.30 21.14
N GLU A 333 -23.88 18.99 20.12
CA GLU A 333 -24.28 19.89 19.02
C GLU A 333 -24.86 21.25 19.49
N CYS A 334 -25.56 21.28 20.63
CA CYS A 334 -26.11 22.53 21.18
C CYS A 334 -25.11 23.35 22.02
N THR A 335 -23.87 22.88 22.16
CA THR A 335 -22.77 23.74 22.55
C THR A 335 -22.52 24.69 21.38
N LYS A 336 -22.89 25.97 21.52
CA LYS A 336 -22.34 27.01 20.65
C LYS A 336 -20.82 27.06 20.90
N LEU A 337 -20.07 26.16 20.29
CA LEU A 337 -18.61 26.10 20.27
C LEU A 337 -18.10 27.19 19.34
N ASN A 338 -18.48 28.44 19.63
CA ASN A 338 -17.79 29.60 19.08
C ASN A 338 -16.36 29.69 19.65
N ASN A 339 -16.04 28.83 20.62
CA ASN A 339 -14.70 28.42 21.04
C ASN A 339 -14.74 26.88 21.17
N LEU A 340 -14.36 26.18 20.12
CA LEU A 340 -14.05 24.75 20.13
C LEU A 340 -12.83 24.50 21.05
N PRO A 341 -12.71 23.35 21.71
CA PRO A 341 -11.57 23.09 22.58
C PRO A 341 -10.28 23.13 21.76
N ASP A 342 -9.32 23.94 22.20
CA ASP A 342 -7.94 23.82 21.74
C ASP A 342 -7.35 22.47 22.21
N VAL A 343 -7.92 21.85 23.25
CA VAL A 343 -7.43 20.63 23.89
C VAL A 343 -8.56 19.64 24.13
N LEU A 344 -8.45 18.44 23.56
CA LEU A 344 -9.36 17.32 23.76
C LEU A 344 -8.57 16.17 24.38
N ASP A 345 -8.92 15.81 25.61
CA ASP A 345 -8.32 14.68 26.34
C ASP A 345 -9.38 13.61 26.60
N MET A 346 -9.22 12.46 25.96
CA MET A 346 -10.03 11.24 26.09
C MET A 346 -9.17 10.08 26.61
N SER A 347 -8.09 10.38 27.30
CA SER A 347 -7.17 9.39 27.82
C SER A 347 -7.76 8.58 28.98
N HIS A 348 -7.23 7.38 29.23
CA HIS A 348 -7.64 6.50 30.33
C HIS A 348 -9.09 6.01 30.24
N ASN A 349 -9.56 5.72 29.03
CA ASN A 349 -10.87 5.13 28.80
C ASN A 349 -10.72 3.73 28.15
N MET A 350 -11.84 3.11 27.80
CA MET A 350 -11.89 1.80 27.13
C MET A 350 -12.29 1.95 25.65
N LEU A 351 -11.92 3.06 25.02
CA LEU A 351 -12.32 3.37 23.65
C LEU A 351 -11.56 2.50 22.64
N ASN A 352 -12.26 1.97 21.65
CA ASN A 352 -11.67 1.09 20.63
C ASN A 352 -11.44 1.81 19.29
N ASN A 353 -12.21 2.86 18.97
CA ASN A 353 -12.13 3.59 17.69
C ASN A 353 -12.46 5.09 17.87
N LEU A 354 -11.79 5.95 17.11
CA LEU A 354 -12.15 7.36 16.95
C LEU A 354 -13.14 7.50 15.78
N PRO A 355 -14.17 8.35 15.89
CA PRO A 355 -15.10 8.59 14.78
C PRO A 355 -14.40 9.36 13.64
N ASP A 356 -14.80 9.09 12.39
CA ASP A 356 -14.24 9.80 11.22
C ASP A 356 -14.51 11.32 11.28
N ASP A 357 -15.59 11.73 11.93
CA ASP A 357 -15.97 13.13 12.14
C ASP A 357 -14.97 13.93 12.99
N ILE A 358 -13.98 13.28 13.64
CA ILE A 358 -12.91 13.97 14.36
C ILE A 358 -12.18 14.98 13.46
N GLY A 359 -12.09 14.72 12.15
CA GLY A 359 -11.48 15.61 11.17
C GLY A 359 -12.15 16.99 11.05
N HIS A 360 -13.40 17.13 11.50
CA HIS A 360 -14.13 18.40 11.49
C HIS A 360 -13.74 19.35 12.64
N LEU A 361 -12.95 18.91 13.62
CA LEU A 361 -12.51 19.72 14.77
C LEU A 361 -11.31 20.61 14.40
N LEU A 362 -11.45 21.46 13.39
CA LEU A 362 -10.35 22.20 12.75
C LEU A 362 -9.57 23.16 13.69
N SER A 363 -10.11 23.53 14.85
CA SER A 363 -9.41 24.37 15.84
C SER A 363 -8.56 23.57 16.83
N LEU A 364 -8.63 22.24 16.82
CA LEU A 364 -8.01 21.40 17.83
C LEU A 364 -6.48 21.52 17.77
N ARG A 365 -5.86 21.83 18.91
CA ARG A 365 -4.41 21.97 19.06
C ARG A 365 -3.78 20.83 19.83
N ILE A 366 -4.49 20.19 20.73
CA ILE A 366 -4.01 19.08 21.55
C ILE A 366 -5.06 17.98 21.53
N LEU A 367 -4.68 16.78 21.13
CA LEU A 367 -5.50 15.58 21.18
C LEU A 367 -4.77 14.54 22.01
N ARG A 368 -5.35 14.14 23.14
CA ARG A 368 -4.82 13.05 23.97
C ARG A 368 -5.84 11.92 24.04
N VAL A 369 -5.40 10.74 23.71
CA VAL A 369 -6.20 9.51 23.64
C VAL A 369 -5.42 8.34 24.23
N ASN A 370 -4.48 8.62 25.12
CA ASN A 370 -3.57 7.62 25.67
C ASN A 370 -4.24 6.72 26.72
N ASN A 371 -3.77 5.49 26.92
CA ASN A 371 -4.43 4.48 27.77
C ASN A 371 -5.87 4.21 27.31
N ASN A 372 -6.00 3.68 26.11
CA ASN A 372 -7.25 3.19 25.51
C ASN A 372 -6.97 1.86 24.80
N ASN A 373 -7.94 1.37 24.01
CA ASN A 373 -7.83 0.13 23.24
C ASN A 373 -7.84 0.40 21.72
N PHE A 374 -7.29 1.54 21.27
CA PHE A 374 -7.26 1.87 19.85
C PHE A 374 -6.33 0.92 19.08
N GLU A 375 -6.87 0.20 18.10
CA GLU A 375 -6.05 -0.62 17.17
C GLU A 375 -5.64 0.16 15.91
N ARG A 376 -6.44 1.16 15.52
CA ARG A 376 -6.26 1.98 14.32
C ARG A 376 -6.65 3.43 14.60
N ILE A 377 -6.10 4.34 13.80
CA ILE A 377 -6.42 5.76 13.80
C ILE A 377 -7.06 6.10 12.45
N PRO A 378 -8.19 6.85 12.42
CA PRO A 378 -8.88 7.20 11.18
C PRO A 378 -8.03 8.12 10.29
N ALA A 379 -8.14 7.96 8.97
CA ALA A 379 -7.41 8.78 8.00
C ALA A 379 -7.79 10.26 8.09
N THR A 380 -9.02 10.57 8.52
CA THR A 380 -9.52 11.95 8.70
C THR A 380 -8.76 12.74 9.77
N ILE A 381 -7.96 12.08 10.64
CA ILE A 381 -7.08 12.80 11.57
C ILE A 381 -6.13 13.75 10.84
N GLY A 382 -5.75 13.44 9.59
CA GLY A 382 -4.92 14.29 8.75
C GLY A 382 -5.54 15.66 8.42
N GLN A 383 -6.85 15.84 8.62
CA GLN A 383 -7.55 17.10 8.39
C GLN A 383 -7.38 18.11 9.55
N LEU A 384 -6.84 17.67 10.70
CA LEU A 384 -6.63 18.51 11.87
C LEU A 384 -5.39 19.40 11.73
N GLU A 385 -5.42 20.33 10.79
CA GLU A 385 -4.27 21.14 10.39
C GLU A 385 -3.66 21.98 11.53
N ASN A 386 -4.46 22.37 12.53
CA ASN A 386 -4.02 23.18 13.67
C ASN A 386 -3.47 22.36 14.85
N LEU A 387 -3.42 21.03 14.72
CA LEU A 387 -2.99 20.15 15.80
C LEU A 387 -1.50 20.36 16.09
N THR A 388 -1.17 20.58 17.35
CA THR A 388 0.19 20.82 17.87
C THR A 388 0.68 19.69 18.78
N GLU A 389 -0.21 18.97 19.47
CA GLU A 389 0.12 17.84 20.32
C GLU A 389 -0.85 16.68 20.07
N LEU A 390 -0.31 15.48 19.85
CA LEU A 390 -1.06 14.25 19.65
C LEU A 390 -0.47 13.16 20.55
N ASN A 391 -1.20 12.79 21.62
CA ASN A 391 -0.78 11.73 22.53
C ASN A 391 -1.66 10.50 22.34
N MET A 392 -1.07 9.41 21.86
CA MET A 392 -1.72 8.13 21.60
C MET A 392 -1.01 6.97 22.32
N ALA A 393 -0.25 7.28 23.38
CA ALA A 393 0.50 6.28 24.15
C ALA A 393 -0.40 5.20 24.77
N LYS A 394 0.13 4.00 25.00
CA LYS A 394 -0.52 2.89 25.71
C LYS A 394 -1.86 2.53 25.06
N ASN A 395 -1.78 2.15 23.79
CA ASN A 395 -2.86 1.64 22.97
C ASN A 395 -2.36 0.38 22.23
N HIS A 396 -3.15 -0.14 21.27
CA HIS A 396 -2.81 -1.32 20.46
C HIS A 396 -2.59 -0.96 18.98
N ILE A 397 -2.08 0.25 18.71
CA ILE A 397 -1.95 0.77 17.35
C ILE A 397 -0.83 0.02 16.62
N ARG A 398 -1.16 -0.62 15.49
CA ARG A 398 -0.20 -1.39 14.66
C ARG A 398 0.37 -0.59 13.50
N HIS A 399 -0.42 0.32 12.93
CA HIS A 399 -0.06 1.13 11.77
C HIS A 399 -0.63 2.54 11.90
N LEU A 400 0.12 3.55 11.43
CA LEU A 400 -0.35 4.91 11.26
C LEU A 400 -0.82 5.15 9.81
N PRO A 401 -1.88 5.95 9.58
CA PRO A 401 -2.33 6.31 8.23
C PRO A 401 -1.32 7.25 7.52
N GLY A 402 -1.25 7.19 6.19
CA GLY A 402 -0.37 8.07 5.39
C GLY A 402 -0.86 9.53 5.38
N GLU A 403 -2.15 9.75 5.61
CA GLU A 403 -2.80 11.05 5.73
C GLU A 403 -2.28 11.89 6.91
N ILE A 404 -1.51 11.29 7.83
CA ILE A 404 -0.85 11.99 8.92
C ILE A 404 0.03 13.15 8.43
N ARG A 405 0.48 13.14 7.16
CA ARG A 405 1.16 14.27 6.50
C ARG A 405 0.42 15.61 6.61
N GLY A 406 -0.90 15.58 6.75
CA GLY A 406 -1.73 16.79 6.86
C GLY A 406 -1.60 17.52 8.21
N LEU A 407 -0.99 16.89 9.23
CA LEU A 407 -0.74 17.48 10.55
C LEU A 407 0.50 18.39 10.55
N TYR A 408 0.65 19.28 9.58
CA TYR A 408 1.89 20.03 9.36
C TYR A 408 2.29 20.98 10.50
N ASN A 409 1.36 21.38 11.40
CA ASN A 409 1.65 22.18 12.59
C ASN A 409 2.01 21.36 13.84
N LEU A 410 2.03 20.03 13.75
CA LEU A 410 2.25 19.15 14.89
C LEU A 410 3.67 19.32 15.45
N LYS A 411 3.75 19.53 16.77
CA LYS A 411 4.99 19.72 17.53
C LYS A 411 5.31 18.51 18.40
N THR A 412 4.29 17.89 18.98
CA THR A 412 4.46 16.77 19.90
C THR A 412 3.63 15.59 19.44
N MET A 413 4.26 14.42 19.27
CA MET A 413 3.59 13.16 19.03
C MET A 413 4.11 12.12 20.01
N VAL A 414 3.22 11.49 20.77
CA VAL A 414 3.57 10.46 21.77
C VAL A 414 2.87 9.16 21.39
N LEU A 415 3.65 8.13 21.12
CA LEU A 415 3.22 6.79 20.68
C LEU A 415 3.79 5.69 21.59
N GLU A 416 4.28 6.05 22.77
CA GLU A 416 4.87 5.12 23.74
C GLU A 416 3.93 3.93 24.02
N GLY A 417 4.42 2.70 24.02
CA GLY A 417 3.64 1.53 24.46
C GLY A 417 2.52 1.16 23.49
N ASN A 418 2.84 1.03 22.20
CA ASN A 418 1.97 0.54 21.15
C ASN A 418 2.60 -0.68 20.45
N ASP A 419 1.91 -1.22 19.43
CA ASP A 419 2.35 -2.40 18.66
C ASP A 419 2.89 -2.02 17.27
N LEU A 420 3.49 -0.83 17.12
CA LEU A 420 4.00 -0.36 15.83
C LEU A 420 5.21 -1.17 15.37
N GLN A 421 5.14 -1.74 14.16
CA GLN A 421 6.27 -2.45 13.53
C GLN A 421 7.10 -1.55 12.60
N SER A 422 6.46 -0.54 12.01
CA SER A 422 7.07 0.41 11.09
C SER A 422 6.36 1.76 11.16
N LEU A 423 7.04 2.81 10.70
CA LEU A 423 6.46 4.14 10.52
C LEU A 423 6.23 4.41 9.03
N PRO A 424 5.14 5.09 8.64
CA PRO A 424 4.94 5.54 7.26
C PRO A 424 6.01 6.59 6.88
N ASP A 425 6.41 6.64 5.61
CA ASP A 425 7.41 7.61 5.13
C ASP A 425 6.90 9.06 5.27
N GLU A 426 5.58 9.24 5.19
CA GLU A 426 4.84 10.48 5.34
C GLU A 426 5.06 11.16 6.70
N ILE A 427 5.45 10.42 7.76
CA ILE A 427 5.80 11.03 9.05
C ILE A 427 6.98 12.01 8.92
N CYS A 428 7.84 11.83 7.91
CA CYS A 428 8.99 12.69 7.64
C CYS A 428 8.58 14.08 7.09
N GLU A 429 7.31 14.28 6.76
CA GLU A 429 6.77 15.56 6.28
C GLU A 429 6.32 16.49 7.41
N LEU A 430 6.26 15.98 8.66
CA LEU A 430 5.93 16.74 9.88
C LEU A 430 7.09 17.64 10.32
N ARG A 431 7.45 18.62 9.50
CA ARG A 431 8.67 19.45 9.68
C ARG A 431 8.69 20.24 10.99
N ASN A 432 7.53 20.51 11.59
CA ASN A 432 7.39 21.24 12.84
C ASN A 432 7.49 20.37 14.10
N LEU A 433 7.70 19.06 13.96
CA LEU A 433 7.76 18.12 15.07
C LEU A 433 9.02 18.38 15.93
N GLU A 434 8.79 18.72 17.19
CA GLU A 434 9.80 18.99 18.22
C GLU A 434 10.00 17.78 19.16
N THR A 435 8.97 16.94 19.29
CA THR A 435 8.87 15.86 20.29
C THR A 435 8.22 14.64 19.64
N LEU A 436 8.93 13.52 19.55
CA LEU A 436 8.43 12.24 19.02
C LEU A 436 8.85 11.09 19.94
N ASP A 437 7.89 10.54 20.68
CA ASP A 437 8.12 9.38 21.54
C ASP A 437 7.57 8.09 20.92
N LEU A 438 8.47 7.16 20.63
CA LEU A 438 8.18 5.85 20.05
C LEU A 438 8.57 4.71 20.99
N THR A 439 8.83 5.01 22.27
CA THR A 439 9.32 4.04 23.26
C THR A 439 8.38 2.85 23.40
N SER A 440 8.91 1.65 23.68
CA SER A 440 8.10 0.43 23.86
C SER A 440 7.17 0.14 22.68
N ASN A 441 7.77 -0.01 21.49
CA ASN A 441 7.09 -0.49 20.28
C ASN A 441 7.89 -1.66 19.68
N SER A 442 7.48 -2.16 18.52
CA SER A 442 8.15 -3.26 17.80
C SER A 442 8.89 -2.77 16.54
N ILE A 443 9.44 -1.56 16.57
CA ILE A 443 10.07 -0.94 15.39
C ILE A 443 11.48 -1.50 15.16
N HIS A 444 11.73 -2.04 13.96
CA HIS A 444 13.06 -2.52 13.55
C HIS A 444 13.90 -1.48 12.80
N PHE A 445 13.25 -0.60 12.04
CA PHE A 445 13.90 0.36 11.15
C PHE A 445 13.22 1.73 11.21
N LEU A 446 14.02 2.80 11.17
CA LEU A 446 13.51 4.17 10.98
C LEU A 446 13.50 4.54 9.48
N PRO A 447 12.51 5.34 9.01
CA PRO A 447 12.48 5.84 7.63
C PRO A 447 13.79 6.51 7.20
N MET A 448 14.18 6.37 5.94
CA MET A 448 15.45 6.96 5.46
C MET A 448 15.45 8.49 5.47
N LYS A 449 14.28 9.09 5.25
CA LYS A 449 14.07 10.55 5.18
C LYS A 449 13.83 11.18 6.56
N PHE A 450 14.02 10.44 7.66
CA PHE A 450 13.76 10.91 9.03
C PHE A 450 14.55 12.16 9.42
N TYR A 451 15.70 12.39 8.76
CA TYR A 451 16.51 13.59 8.92
C TYR A 451 15.84 14.90 8.48
N LYS A 452 14.67 14.85 7.82
CA LYS A 452 13.85 16.03 7.48
C LYS A 452 13.17 16.64 8.71
N LEU A 453 13.08 15.91 9.82
CA LEU A 453 12.51 16.35 11.10
C LEU A 453 13.51 17.23 11.87
N VAL A 454 13.90 18.35 11.26
CA VAL A 454 14.99 19.24 11.73
C VAL A 454 14.74 19.88 13.11
N ASN A 455 13.49 19.87 13.59
CA ASN A 455 13.11 20.46 14.87
C ASN A 455 13.23 19.49 16.06
N LEU A 456 13.55 18.21 15.83
CA LEU A 456 13.89 17.25 16.88
C LEU A 456 15.32 17.51 17.40
N LYS A 457 15.44 18.16 18.57
CA LYS A 457 16.73 18.70 19.06
C LYS A 457 17.57 17.71 19.88
N GLU A 458 16.95 16.87 20.69
CA GLU A 458 17.63 15.94 21.60
C GLU A 458 17.12 14.51 21.40
N ALA A 459 17.92 13.50 21.70
CA ALA A 459 17.46 12.12 21.77
C ALA A 459 17.70 11.62 23.21
N HIS A 460 16.71 10.96 23.82
CA HIS A 460 16.82 10.30 25.15
C HIS A 460 17.70 10.98 26.23
N VAL A 461 17.11 11.83 27.08
CA VAL A 461 17.79 12.37 28.27
C VAL A 461 17.31 11.65 29.55
N TYR A 462 18.11 10.71 30.07
CA TYR A 462 17.82 10.08 31.36
C TYR A 462 18.25 11.00 32.51
N ARG A 463 17.29 11.43 33.34
CA ARG A 463 17.41 12.26 34.58
C ARG A 463 17.14 13.76 34.48
N LYS A 464 16.84 14.32 33.30
CA LYS A 464 16.14 15.61 33.18
C LYS A 464 15.12 15.49 32.07
N LEU A 465 13.83 15.64 32.39
CA LEU A 465 12.73 15.70 31.41
C LEU A 465 12.97 16.89 30.46
N SER A 466 13.70 16.70 29.36
CA SER A 466 13.64 17.63 28.25
C SER A 466 12.30 17.45 27.56
N LYS A 467 11.58 18.55 27.34
CA LYS A 467 10.24 18.52 26.72
C LYS A 467 10.27 18.25 25.20
N HIS A 468 11.47 18.16 24.62
CA HIS A 468 11.70 18.15 23.18
C HIS A 468 12.74 17.09 22.82
N GLY A 469 12.44 16.23 21.85
CA GLY A 469 13.37 15.20 21.41
C GLY A 469 12.76 13.97 20.73
N LEU A 470 13.61 12.98 20.47
CA LEU A 470 13.28 11.69 19.89
C LEU A 470 13.54 10.57 20.92
N TRP A 471 12.51 9.78 21.23
CA TRP A 471 12.62 8.64 22.14
C TRP A 471 12.31 7.33 21.40
N LEU A 472 13.24 6.39 21.49
CA LEU A 472 13.27 5.11 20.75
C LEU A 472 13.46 3.87 21.65
N TYR A 473 13.43 4.00 22.98
CA TYR A 473 13.87 2.91 23.88
C TYR A 473 12.89 1.74 23.81
N GLN A 474 13.33 0.53 24.20
CA GLN A 474 12.48 -0.67 24.15
C GLN A 474 11.88 -0.94 22.75
N ASN A 475 12.63 -0.63 21.70
CA ASN A 475 12.36 -1.12 20.35
C ASN A 475 13.48 -2.07 19.90
N PRO A 476 13.16 -3.14 19.15
CA PRO A 476 14.13 -4.03 18.52
C PRO A 476 14.79 -3.41 17.29
N LEU A 477 15.37 -2.20 17.44
CA LEU A 477 15.99 -1.45 16.33
C LEU A 477 17.26 -2.15 15.85
N GLU A 478 17.25 -2.60 14.59
CA GLU A 478 18.43 -3.14 13.91
C GLU A 478 19.25 -2.03 13.23
N GLN A 479 18.57 -1.03 12.67
CA GLN A 479 19.19 0.17 12.09
C GLN A 479 18.36 1.42 12.44
N PRO A 480 18.93 2.44 13.10
CA PRO A 480 20.30 2.55 13.63
C PRO A 480 20.66 1.50 14.71
N PRO A 481 21.94 1.14 14.86
CA PRO A 481 22.40 0.23 15.91
C PRO A 481 22.41 0.93 17.29
N PRO A 482 22.43 0.16 18.39
CA PRO A 482 22.34 0.68 19.77
C PRO A 482 23.29 1.83 20.09
N GLU A 483 24.51 1.79 19.56
CA GLU A 483 25.54 2.81 19.81
C GLU A 483 25.15 4.18 19.26
N ILE A 484 24.27 4.23 18.27
CA ILE A 484 23.91 5.45 17.54
C ILE A 484 22.60 6.03 18.04
N TRP A 485 21.59 5.19 18.27
CA TRP A 485 20.31 5.69 18.77
C TRP A 485 20.29 5.94 20.27
N CYS A 486 21.20 5.35 21.05
CA CYS A 486 21.37 5.67 22.48
C CYS A 486 22.15 6.98 22.74
N THR A 487 22.34 7.82 21.73
CA THR A 487 23.08 9.09 21.88
C THR A 487 22.16 10.23 22.34
N GLU A 488 22.71 11.22 23.04
CA GLU A 488 21.95 12.41 23.50
C GLU A 488 21.53 13.36 22.35
N LYS A 489 22.15 13.22 21.17
CA LYS A 489 22.00 14.14 20.04
C LYS A 489 21.32 13.45 18.86
N THR A 490 20.11 13.89 18.51
CA THR A 490 19.38 13.43 17.32
C THR A 490 20.17 13.64 16.03
N GLU A 491 21.02 14.66 15.98
CA GLU A 491 21.91 14.92 14.85
C GLU A 491 22.84 13.74 14.55
N ASN A 492 23.25 12.92 15.53
CA ASN A 492 24.05 11.73 15.26
C ASN A 492 23.24 10.64 14.55
N ILE A 493 21.98 10.46 14.94
CA ILE A 493 21.04 9.56 14.28
C ILE A 493 20.76 10.07 12.87
N PHE A 494 20.50 11.37 12.70
CA PHE A 494 20.29 11.97 11.39
C PHE A 494 21.53 11.93 10.53
N GLN A 495 22.72 12.14 11.06
CA GLN A 495 23.97 11.99 10.32
C GLN A 495 24.23 10.54 10.01
N TYR A 496 23.87 9.59 10.87
CA TYR A 496 23.97 8.18 10.55
C TYR A 496 22.96 7.76 9.51
N LEU A 497 21.71 8.24 9.54
CA LEU A 497 20.70 7.98 8.53
C LEU A 497 21.00 8.70 7.22
N LYS A 498 21.53 9.93 7.26
CA LYS A 498 22.07 10.64 6.10
C LYS A 498 23.32 9.96 5.59
N LYS A 499 24.24 9.51 6.44
CA LYS A 499 25.41 8.73 6.04
C LYS A 499 25.03 7.33 5.63
N LEU A 500 23.95 6.74 6.10
CA LEU A 500 23.43 5.48 5.58
C LEU A 500 22.73 5.73 4.28
N LEU A 501 21.99 6.82 4.12
CA LEU A 501 21.37 7.20 2.87
C LEU A 501 22.45 7.52 1.87
N ILE A 502 23.48 8.29 2.24
CA ILE A 502 24.64 8.69 1.41
C ILE A 502 25.58 7.50 1.23
N MET A 503 25.97 6.72 2.24
CA MET A 503 26.77 5.51 2.04
C MET A 503 25.97 4.38 1.39
N LYS A 504 24.63 4.35 1.49
CA LYS A 504 23.83 3.47 0.64
C LYS A 504 23.80 4.08 -0.76
N THR A 505 23.51 5.37 -0.98
CA THR A 505 23.34 6.01 -2.32
C THR A 505 24.65 6.29 -3.08
N GLU A 506 25.70 6.80 -2.45
CA GLU A 506 27.08 6.94 -2.98
C GLU A 506 27.78 5.60 -3.18
N ASN A 507 27.42 4.54 -2.44
CA ASN A 507 27.89 3.17 -2.74
C ASN A 507 26.87 2.35 -3.52
N LEU A 508 25.68 2.89 -3.81
CA LEU A 508 24.66 2.18 -4.58
C LEU A 508 25.14 2.22 -6.01
N GLN A 509 25.33 1.02 -6.52
CA GLN A 509 25.78 0.86 -7.88
C GLN A 509 24.66 1.27 -8.82
N ARG A 510 25.05 1.73 -10.02
CA ARG A 510 24.06 2.05 -11.04
C ARG A 510 23.27 0.80 -11.40
N GLN A 511 21.97 0.82 -11.17
CA GLN A 511 21.10 -0.31 -11.48
C GLN A 511 20.56 -0.20 -12.91
N LYS A 512 20.55 -1.32 -13.65
CA LYS A 512 19.92 -1.41 -14.97
C LYS A 512 18.41 -1.53 -14.85
N ILE A 513 17.69 -0.78 -15.68
CA ILE A 513 16.26 -0.87 -15.86
C ILE A 513 15.99 -1.20 -17.33
N LEU A 514 15.42 -2.37 -17.59
CA LEU A 514 15.04 -2.82 -18.93
C LEU A 514 13.59 -2.42 -19.19
N MET A 515 13.34 -1.51 -20.14
CA MET A 515 12.00 -1.14 -20.56
C MET A 515 11.54 -2.04 -21.70
N LEU A 516 10.49 -2.82 -21.45
CA LEU A 516 9.92 -3.81 -22.34
C LEU A 516 8.46 -3.48 -22.62
N GLY A 517 7.95 -3.85 -23.79
CA GLY A 517 6.56 -3.61 -24.18
C GLY A 517 6.43 -3.45 -25.69
N ASN A 518 5.21 -3.44 -26.20
CA ASN A 518 4.97 -3.38 -27.64
C ASN A 518 5.32 -2.00 -28.23
N SER A 519 5.43 -1.92 -29.55
CA SER A 519 5.56 -0.64 -30.25
C SER A 519 4.42 0.32 -29.86
N GLN A 520 4.76 1.61 -29.75
CA GLN A 520 3.81 2.70 -29.41
C GLN A 520 3.19 2.67 -28.01
N THR A 521 3.70 1.87 -27.06
CA THR A 521 3.25 1.91 -25.65
C THR A 521 3.79 3.11 -24.86
N GLY A 522 4.59 3.99 -25.45
CA GLY A 522 5.12 5.20 -24.79
C GLY A 522 6.45 5.01 -24.03
N LYS A 523 7.20 3.94 -24.32
CA LYS A 523 8.49 3.63 -23.65
C LYS A 523 9.51 4.76 -23.77
N THR A 524 9.77 5.22 -25.00
CA THR A 524 10.74 6.27 -25.28
C THR A 524 10.33 7.60 -24.63
N SER A 525 9.05 7.96 -24.70
CA SER A 525 8.50 9.14 -24.01
C SER A 525 8.70 9.05 -22.49
N LEU A 526 8.43 7.88 -21.89
CA LEU A 526 8.65 7.66 -20.46
C LEU A 526 10.13 7.76 -20.09
N MET A 527 11.02 7.18 -20.90
CA MET A 527 12.47 7.29 -20.69
C MET A 527 12.95 8.75 -20.69
N HIS A 528 12.50 9.56 -21.66
CA HIS A 528 12.87 10.98 -21.71
C HIS A 528 12.38 11.75 -20.49
N VAL A 529 11.15 11.49 -20.05
CA VAL A 529 10.58 12.09 -18.84
C VAL A 529 11.38 11.71 -17.60
N LEU A 530 11.71 10.43 -17.43
CA LEU A 530 12.49 9.97 -16.27
C LEU A 530 13.93 10.51 -16.28
N ALA A 531 14.56 10.65 -17.45
CA ALA A 531 15.95 11.10 -17.54
C ALA A 531 16.11 12.64 -17.51
N GLN A 532 15.18 13.39 -18.12
CA GLN A 532 15.30 14.84 -18.31
C GLN A 532 14.31 15.66 -17.47
N GLY A 533 13.30 15.02 -16.87
CA GLY A 533 12.28 15.67 -16.04
C GLY A 533 11.31 16.58 -16.81
N LYS A 534 11.26 16.46 -18.15
CA LYS A 534 10.38 17.25 -19.02
C LYS A 534 9.61 16.32 -19.95
N ALA A 535 8.34 16.66 -20.22
CA ALA A 535 7.55 15.99 -21.23
C ALA A 535 8.19 16.20 -22.61
N SER A 536 8.51 15.08 -23.28
CA SER A 536 9.01 15.05 -24.64
C SER A 536 8.23 13.98 -25.38
N LEU A 537 7.11 14.38 -25.97
CA LEU A 537 6.32 13.50 -26.80
C LEU A 537 7.11 13.24 -28.09
N THR A 538 7.50 11.99 -28.31
CA THR A 538 8.05 11.56 -29.59
C THR A 538 6.93 11.54 -30.63
N GLU A 539 7.11 12.21 -31.77
CA GLU A 539 6.18 12.10 -32.89
C GLU A 539 6.08 10.64 -33.35
N ALA A 540 4.88 10.18 -33.70
CA ALA A 540 4.54 8.76 -33.90
C ALA A 540 5.34 8.01 -34.99
N ILE A 541 6.26 8.66 -35.69
CA ILE A 541 6.92 8.16 -36.91
C ILE A 541 8.45 8.32 -36.87
N THR A 542 9.03 9.11 -35.96
CA THR A 542 10.46 9.51 -36.04
C THR A 542 11.26 9.05 -34.83
N ASP A 543 11.54 7.74 -34.77
CA ASP A 543 12.82 7.13 -34.35
C ASP A 543 12.68 5.62 -34.05
N GLY A 544 11.99 4.87 -34.92
CA GLY A 544 11.96 3.40 -34.88
C GLY A 544 13.31 2.72 -35.21
N THR A 545 14.45 3.40 -35.04
CA THR A 545 15.75 2.93 -35.58
C THR A 545 16.77 2.47 -34.56
N ARG A 546 16.55 2.68 -33.26
CA ARG A 546 17.47 2.18 -32.22
C ARG A 546 16.85 1.02 -31.45
N LEU A 547 17.38 -0.18 -31.70
CA LEU A 547 17.08 -1.42 -30.97
C LEU A 547 17.18 -1.25 -29.45
N LEU A 548 18.16 -0.46 -29.00
CA LEU A 548 18.39 -0.18 -27.58
C LEU A 548 18.85 1.26 -27.35
N ASN A 549 17.99 2.10 -26.78
CA ASN A 549 18.42 3.43 -26.30
C ASN A 549 18.89 3.33 -24.85
N GLN A 550 20.00 4.01 -24.53
CA GLN A 550 20.54 4.07 -23.18
C GLN A 550 20.51 5.50 -22.67
N MET A 551 19.88 5.73 -21.53
CA MET A 551 19.89 7.03 -20.86
C MET A 551 20.22 6.88 -19.37
N PRO A 552 21.24 7.60 -18.86
CA PRO A 552 21.46 7.67 -17.43
C PRO A 552 20.36 8.51 -16.79
N CYS A 553 19.77 8.00 -15.72
CA CYS A 553 18.80 8.69 -14.90
C CYS A 553 19.35 8.81 -13.48
N LYS A 554 18.98 9.89 -12.80
CA LYS A 554 19.25 10.09 -11.38
C LYS A 554 17.96 10.49 -10.70
N THR A 555 17.69 9.87 -9.56
CA THR A 555 16.56 10.27 -8.73
C THR A 555 16.89 11.51 -7.91
N GLU A 556 15.89 12.05 -7.18
CA GLU A 556 16.09 13.22 -6.32
C GLU A 556 17.17 12.99 -5.25
N ASN A 557 17.29 11.75 -4.75
CA ASN A 557 18.34 11.35 -3.80
C ASN A 557 19.65 10.89 -4.47
N ASN A 558 19.85 11.23 -5.75
CA ASN A 558 21.08 10.96 -6.52
C ASN A 558 21.38 9.44 -6.68
N VAL A 559 20.35 8.58 -6.61
CA VAL A 559 20.50 7.15 -6.96
C VAL A 559 20.68 7.03 -8.48
N PRO A 560 21.79 6.44 -8.95
CA PRO A 560 22.04 6.31 -10.38
C PRO A 560 21.29 5.11 -10.96
N PHE A 561 20.55 5.32 -12.05
CA PHE A 561 19.95 4.26 -12.87
C PHE A 561 20.44 4.33 -14.31
N MET A 562 20.50 3.17 -14.97
CA MET A 562 20.65 3.09 -16.43
C MET A 562 19.35 2.59 -17.03
N LEU A 563 18.66 3.47 -17.75
CA LEU A 563 17.44 3.11 -18.47
C LEU A 563 17.82 2.55 -19.85
N LEU A 564 17.27 1.40 -20.20
CA LEU A 564 17.49 0.68 -21.45
C LEU A 564 16.15 0.48 -22.16
N ASP A 565 15.91 1.17 -23.29
CA ASP A 565 14.66 1.08 -24.08
C ASP A 565 14.83 0.03 -25.15
N PHE A 566 14.16 -1.11 -25.01
CA PHE A 566 14.15 -2.10 -26.08
C PHE A 566 13.06 -1.79 -27.08
N GLY A 567 13.42 -1.79 -28.37
CA GLY A 567 12.44 -1.69 -29.45
C GLY A 567 11.34 -2.74 -29.27
N GLY A 568 10.07 -2.33 -29.33
CA GLY A 568 8.92 -3.21 -29.04
C GLY A 568 8.42 -4.03 -30.23
N ASP A 569 9.26 -4.17 -31.25
CA ASP A 569 8.90 -4.81 -32.51
C ASP A 569 9.39 -6.26 -32.54
N SER A 570 8.59 -7.15 -33.11
CA SER A 570 8.91 -8.56 -33.30
C SER A 570 10.21 -8.80 -34.08
N ALA A 571 10.66 -7.84 -34.90
CA ALA A 571 11.94 -7.90 -35.61
C ALA A 571 13.14 -8.04 -34.67
N TYR A 572 13.04 -7.51 -33.46
CA TYR A 572 14.13 -7.49 -32.49
C TYR A 572 14.16 -8.71 -31.56
N GLU A 573 13.11 -9.53 -31.56
CA GLU A 573 12.99 -10.73 -30.71
C GLU A 573 14.18 -11.69 -30.78
N PRO A 574 14.77 -11.99 -31.96
CA PRO A 574 15.93 -12.88 -32.04
C PRO A 574 17.12 -12.39 -31.21
N ILE A 575 17.22 -11.09 -30.96
CA ILE A 575 18.37 -10.46 -30.32
C ILE A 575 18.20 -10.33 -28.80
N TYR A 576 16.98 -10.47 -28.26
CA TYR A 576 16.72 -10.26 -26.83
C TYR A 576 17.57 -11.15 -25.92
N HIS A 577 17.84 -12.39 -26.32
CA HIS A 577 18.66 -13.32 -25.54
C HIS A 577 20.09 -12.80 -25.26
N LEU A 578 20.61 -11.87 -26.07
CA LEU A 578 21.91 -11.24 -25.83
C LEU A 578 21.84 -10.20 -24.72
N PHE A 579 20.75 -9.46 -24.61
CA PHE A 579 20.68 -8.24 -23.79
C PHE A 579 19.81 -8.36 -22.54
N LEU A 580 18.96 -9.37 -22.44
CA LEU A 580 18.18 -9.65 -21.22
C LEU A 580 19.10 -10.14 -20.10
N ASP A 581 19.00 -9.48 -18.95
CA ASP A 581 19.88 -9.71 -17.80
C ASP A 581 19.06 -9.94 -16.52
N SER A 582 19.26 -11.11 -15.91
CA SER A 582 18.59 -11.52 -14.66
C SER A 582 18.85 -10.58 -13.47
N LYS A 583 19.94 -9.78 -13.51
CA LYS A 583 20.29 -8.83 -12.44
C LYS A 583 19.65 -7.44 -12.62
N ALA A 584 18.98 -7.20 -13.74
CA ALA A 584 18.30 -5.94 -14.03
C ALA A 584 16.87 -5.90 -13.47
N LEU A 585 16.32 -4.70 -13.29
CA LEU A 585 14.89 -4.49 -13.05
C LEU A 585 14.18 -4.39 -14.39
N SER A 586 13.24 -5.29 -14.69
CA SER A 586 12.44 -5.22 -15.91
C SER A 586 11.15 -4.44 -15.67
N MET A 587 10.89 -3.44 -16.52
CA MET A 587 9.63 -2.70 -16.56
C MET A 587 8.83 -3.11 -17.79
N ILE A 588 7.66 -3.73 -17.57
CA ILE A 588 6.72 -4.01 -18.67
C ILE A 588 5.79 -2.81 -18.79
N ILE A 589 5.83 -2.16 -19.95
CA ILE A 589 5.14 -0.91 -20.27
C ILE A 589 4.01 -1.19 -21.25
N TYR A 590 2.78 -0.88 -20.82
CA TYR A 590 1.58 -1.01 -21.65
C TYR A 590 0.78 0.29 -21.67
N ASN A 591 -0.01 0.49 -22.71
CA ASN A 591 -0.90 1.66 -22.82
C ASN A 591 -2.23 1.34 -22.13
N ILE A 592 -2.55 2.04 -21.03
CA ILE A 592 -3.76 1.81 -20.22
C ILE A 592 -5.01 2.13 -21.03
N ASN A 593 -5.01 3.21 -21.80
CA ASN A 593 -6.18 3.66 -22.57
C ASN A 593 -6.63 2.61 -23.61
N THR A 594 -5.70 1.87 -24.20
CA THR A 594 -5.99 0.82 -25.19
C THR A 594 -6.20 -0.57 -24.58
N PHE A 595 -6.02 -0.72 -23.27
CA PHE A 595 -6.03 -2.02 -22.63
C PHE A 595 -7.43 -2.64 -22.62
N LYS A 596 -7.49 -3.92 -22.99
CA LYS A 596 -8.69 -4.78 -22.89
C LYS A 596 -8.24 -6.14 -22.37
N GLN A 597 -9.10 -6.80 -21.59
CA GLN A 597 -8.80 -8.12 -21.02
C GLN A 597 -8.45 -9.16 -22.09
N GLU A 598 -9.13 -9.12 -23.24
CA GLU A 598 -8.86 -10.02 -24.39
C GLU A 598 -7.43 -9.89 -24.95
N ASN A 599 -6.84 -8.70 -24.85
CA ASN A 599 -5.51 -8.39 -25.37
C ASN A 599 -4.40 -8.54 -24.32
N PHE A 600 -4.72 -9.02 -23.12
CA PHE A 600 -3.76 -9.12 -22.01
C PHE A 600 -2.50 -9.90 -22.40
N TYR A 601 -2.66 -11.05 -23.06
CA TYR A 601 -1.51 -11.87 -23.45
C TYR A 601 -0.57 -11.11 -24.40
N HIS A 602 -1.13 -10.46 -25.43
CA HIS A 602 -0.33 -9.70 -26.40
C HIS A 602 0.36 -8.47 -25.79
N MET A 603 -0.25 -7.83 -24.78
CA MET A 603 0.30 -6.60 -24.18
C MET A 603 1.27 -6.86 -23.03
N ILE A 604 1.04 -7.91 -22.23
CA ILE A 604 1.78 -8.19 -20.98
C ILE A 604 2.23 -9.65 -20.91
N GLY A 605 1.31 -10.61 -21.16
CA GLY A 605 1.59 -12.05 -20.97
C GLY A 605 2.80 -12.57 -21.77
N HIS A 606 2.88 -12.23 -23.05
CA HIS A 606 3.99 -12.57 -23.95
C HIS A 606 5.35 -12.15 -23.38
N TRP A 607 5.43 -10.94 -22.82
CA TRP A 607 6.66 -10.42 -22.21
C TRP A 607 7.02 -11.14 -20.91
N LEU A 608 6.02 -11.52 -20.10
CA LEU A 608 6.25 -12.34 -18.89
C LEU A 608 6.82 -13.71 -19.26
N ASP A 609 6.32 -14.33 -20.34
CA ASP A 609 6.78 -15.64 -20.77
C ASP A 609 8.19 -15.59 -21.40
N ILE A 610 8.51 -14.53 -22.15
CA ILE A 610 9.87 -14.25 -22.63
C ILE A 610 10.83 -14.13 -21.43
N LEU A 611 10.47 -13.32 -20.42
CA LEU A 611 11.30 -13.15 -19.23
C LEU A 611 11.47 -14.45 -18.42
N ASN A 612 10.42 -15.25 -18.31
CA ASN A 612 10.48 -16.58 -17.71
C ASN A 612 11.48 -17.48 -18.46
N CYS A 613 11.48 -17.48 -19.79
CA CYS A 613 12.36 -18.34 -20.58
C CYS A 613 13.84 -17.94 -20.47
N PHE A 614 14.15 -16.65 -20.57
CA PHE A 614 15.54 -16.16 -20.66
C PHE A 614 16.16 -15.84 -19.30
N THR A 615 15.37 -15.32 -18.36
CA THR A 615 15.86 -14.74 -17.09
C THR A 615 14.98 -15.15 -15.92
N PRO A 616 14.99 -16.43 -15.50
CA PRO A 616 14.24 -16.87 -14.32
C PRO A 616 14.70 -16.09 -13.08
N GLY A 617 13.76 -15.77 -12.18
CA GLY A 617 14.02 -15.01 -10.96
C GLY A 617 14.14 -13.48 -11.13
N ILE A 618 14.03 -12.94 -12.36
CA ILE A 618 14.08 -11.48 -12.59
C ILE A 618 12.93 -10.76 -11.88
N VAL A 619 13.21 -9.53 -11.44
CA VAL A 619 12.22 -8.65 -10.81
C VAL A 619 11.53 -7.80 -11.87
N VAL A 620 10.20 -7.81 -11.86
CA VAL A 620 9.37 -7.13 -12.86
C VAL A 620 8.45 -6.10 -12.21
N LYS A 621 8.45 -4.87 -12.74
CA LYS A 621 7.48 -3.82 -12.42
C LYS A 621 6.56 -3.61 -13.62
N ILE A 622 5.27 -3.53 -13.38
CA ILE A 622 4.29 -3.23 -14.44
C ILE A 622 3.95 -1.74 -14.39
N VAL A 623 4.05 -1.08 -15.55
CA VAL A 623 3.82 0.35 -15.70
C VAL A 623 2.81 0.58 -16.81
N GLY A 624 1.71 1.23 -16.49
CA GLY A 624 0.71 1.66 -17.45
C GLY A 624 0.90 3.13 -17.81
N THR A 625 1.03 3.43 -19.11
CA THR A 625 1.20 4.79 -19.63
C THR A 625 -0.14 5.36 -20.13
N HIS A 626 -0.13 6.65 -20.50
CA HIS A 626 -1.29 7.37 -21.07
C HIS A 626 -2.47 7.49 -20.09
N CYS A 627 -2.20 7.59 -18.78
CA CYS A 627 -3.27 7.75 -17.78
C CYS A 627 -4.04 9.06 -17.97
N ASP A 628 -3.43 10.08 -18.57
CA ASP A 628 -4.03 11.39 -18.86
C ASP A 628 -5.13 11.36 -19.94
N LEU A 629 -5.20 10.28 -20.73
CA LEU A 629 -6.25 10.09 -21.74
C LEU A 629 -7.53 9.45 -21.17
N LEU A 630 -7.50 8.98 -19.93
CA LEU A 630 -8.71 8.60 -19.20
C LEU A 630 -9.39 9.90 -18.75
N SER A 631 -10.62 10.14 -19.24
CA SER A 631 -11.37 11.40 -19.13
C SER A 631 -11.35 12.03 -17.73
N LYS A 632 -11.12 13.34 -17.60
CA LYS A 632 -10.97 14.08 -16.31
C LYS A 632 -12.24 14.24 -15.45
N GLU A 633 -13.01 13.18 -15.26
CA GLU A 633 -14.17 13.13 -14.35
C GLU A 633 -13.81 12.33 -13.09
N GLU A 634 -14.47 12.56 -11.95
CA GLU A 634 -14.21 11.81 -10.69
C GLU A 634 -14.35 10.27 -10.87
N SER A 635 -15.14 9.85 -11.86
CA SER A 635 -15.28 8.45 -12.31
C SER A 635 -13.99 7.84 -12.89
N SER A 636 -13.01 8.66 -13.29
CA SER A 636 -11.78 8.19 -13.96
C SER A 636 -10.69 7.71 -13.04
N LEU A 637 -10.61 8.23 -11.81
CA LEU A 637 -9.67 7.74 -10.81
C LEU A 637 -10.12 6.37 -10.29
N GLU A 638 -11.44 6.18 -10.14
CA GLU A 638 -12.04 4.87 -9.86
C GLU A 638 -11.81 3.89 -11.01
N GLU A 639 -11.99 4.31 -12.27
CA GLU A 639 -11.73 3.45 -13.43
C GLU A 639 -10.23 3.12 -13.57
N LEU A 640 -9.32 4.08 -13.33
CA LEU A 640 -7.87 3.85 -13.33
C LEU A 640 -7.49 2.80 -12.28
N THR A 641 -7.98 2.96 -11.05
CA THR A 641 -7.75 2.02 -9.95
C THR A 641 -8.30 0.64 -10.30
N ARG A 642 -9.52 0.58 -10.87
CA ARG A 642 -10.14 -0.66 -11.33
C ARG A 642 -9.30 -1.35 -12.42
N GLN A 643 -8.79 -0.61 -13.40
CA GLN A 643 -7.93 -1.16 -14.46
C GLN A 643 -6.61 -1.69 -13.90
N GLN A 644 -5.98 -0.97 -12.97
CA GLN A 644 -4.76 -1.42 -12.29
C GLN A 644 -5.01 -2.73 -11.51
N GLU A 645 -6.14 -2.84 -10.82
CA GLU A 645 -6.53 -4.07 -10.09
C GLU A 645 -6.80 -5.24 -11.04
N ILE A 646 -7.51 -5.01 -12.15
CA ILE A 646 -7.76 -6.04 -13.18
C ILE A 646 -6.43 -6.56 -13.71
N VAL A 647 -5.49 -5.68 -14.09
CA VAL A 647 -4.17 -6.10 -14.56
C VAL A 647 -3.42 -6.89 -13.49
N CYS A 648 -3.44 -6.44 -12.23
CA CYS A 648 -2.83 -7.19 -11.12
C CYS A 648 -3.43 -8.59 -10.97
N GLN A 649 -4.74 -8.74 -11.09
CA GLN A 649 -5.42 -10.03 -10.99
C GLN A 649 -5.06 -10.94 -12.16
N MET A 650 -5.06 -10.42 -13.39
CA MET A 650 -4.71 -11.19 -14.59
C MET A 650 -3.26 -11.66 -14.56
N VAL A 651 -2.34 -10.83 -14.10
CA VAL A 651 -0.92 -11.21 -13.96
C VAL A 651 -0.76 -12.29 -12.89
N LYS A 652 -1.42 -12.16 -11.73
CA LYS A 652 -1.41 -13.21 -10.70
C LYS A 652 -1.97 -14.52 -11.24
N HIS A 653 -3.04 -14.46 -12.03
CA HIS A 653 -3.63 -15.65 -12.65
C HIS A 653 -2.67 -16.30 -13.65
N HIS A 654 -2.06 -15.52 -14.55
CA HIS A 654 -1.06 -16.00 -15.52
C HIS A 654 0.13 -16.69 -14.85
N LEU A 655 0.70 -16.07 -13.80
CA LEU A 655 1.81 -16.66 -13.05
C LEU A 655 1.40 -17.93 -12.29
N HIS A 656 0.19 -17.95 -11.73
CA HIS A 656 -0.33 -19.12 -11.05
C HIS A 656 -0.56 -20.28 -12.02
N ASP A 657 -1.11 -20.01 -13.20
CA ASP A 657 -1.31 -21.01 -14.23
C ASP A 657 0.04 -21.55 -14.73
N TYR A 658 1.02 -20.68 -14.98
CA TYR A 658 2.37 -21.11 -15.36
C TYR A 658 3.00 -22.04 -14.30
N GLN A 659 2.93 -21.65 -13.02
CA GLN A 659 3.43 -22.49 -11.91
C GLN A 659 2.66 -23.80 -11.78
N LYS A 660 1.34 -23.79 -11.98
CA LYS A 660 0.50 -24.99 -11.92
C LYS A 660 0.86 -25.98 -13.01
N HIS A 661 1.13 -25.52 -14.24
CA HIS A 661 1.58 -26.39 -15.32
C HIS A 661 2.93 -27.01 -15.01
N LEU A 662 3.90 -26.23 -14.52
CA LEU A 662 5.21 -26.75 -14.07
C LEU A 662 5.07 -27.77 -12.92
N GLN A 663 4.18 -27.52 -11.96
CA GLN A 663 3.97 -28.44 -10.85
C GLN A 663 3.30 -29.75 -11.29
N ALA A 664 2.30 -29.68 -12.17
CA ALA A 664 1.66 -30.88 -12.73
C ALA A 664 2.67 -31.76 -13.50
N GLU A 665 3.60 -31.12 -14.21
CA GLU A 665 4.71 -31.78 -14.87
C GLU A 665 5.67 -32.47 -13.88
N LEU A 666 5.97 -31.80 -12.76
CA LEU A 666 6.83 -32.37 -11.71
C LEU A 666 6.17 -33.58 -11.05
N ASP A 667 4.87 -33.50 -10.79
CA ASP A 667 4.11 -34.58 -10.19
C ASP A 667 4.00 -35.78 -11.14
N SER A 668 3.86 -35.55 -12.45
CA SER A 668 3.94 -36.61 -13.46
C SER A 668 5.30 -37.32 -13.45
N ILE A 669 6.40 -36.57 -13.38
CA ILE A 669 7.76 -37.16 -13.33
C ILE A 669 7.96 -37.96 -12.03
N LYS A 670 7.48 -37.45 -10.88
CA LYS A 670 7.55 -38.17 -9.61
C LYS A 670 6.77 -39.48 -9.64
N LEU A 671 5.57 -39.48 -10.23
CA LEU A 671 4.77 -40.69 -10.41
C LEU A 671 5.49 -41.72 -11.31
N GLU A 672 6.13 -41.27 -12.40
CA GLU A 672 6.95 -42.13 -13.25
C GLU A 672 8.13 -42.73 -12.48
N LEU A 673 8.84 -41.93 -11.68
CA LEU A 673 9.95 -42.40 -10.82
C LEU A 673 9.48 -43.42 -9.77
N ASP A 674 8.37 -43.16 -9.08
CA ASP A 674 7.78 -44.08 -8.08
C ASP A 674 7.36 -45.42 -8.71
N MET A 675 6.89 -45.40 -9.97
CA MET A 675 6.60 -46.62 -10.72
C MET A 675 7.86 -47.43 -11.02
N PHE A 676 8.97 -46.76 -11.38
CA PHE A 676 10.27 -47.41 -11.59
C PHE A 676 10.80 -48.05 -10.30
N ASP A 677 10.71 -47.36 -9.15
CA ASP A 677 11.17 -47.88 -7.85
C ASP A 677 10.37 -49.13 -7.43
N LYS A 678 9.04 -49.11 -7.58
CA LYS A 678 8.18 -50.28 -7.31
C LYS A 678 8.45 -51.47 -8.23
N THR A 679 8.91 -51.24 -9.46
CA THR A 679 9.30 -52.34 -10.36
C THR A 679 10.66 -52.96 -9.97
N ASN A 680 11.55 -52.20 -9.33
CA ASN A 680 12.89 -52.64 -8.92
C ASN A 680 12.91 -53.40 -7.58
N GLU A 681 11.93 -53.20 -6.69
CA GLU A 681 11.78 -53.98 -5.44
C GLU A 681 11.62 -55.51 -5.66
N LYS A 682 11.36 -55.96 -6.90
CA LYS A 682 11.30 -57.38 -7.27
C LYS A 682 12.67 -58.04 -7.53
N GLY A 683 13.78 -57.35 -7.28
CA GLY A 683 15.12 -57.96 -7.21
C GLY A 683 15.76 -58.31 -8.56
N SER A 684 15.31 -57.72 -9.67
CA SER A 684 16.03 -57.80 -10.95
C SER A 684 17.06 -56.67 -11.05
N GLU A 685 18.30 -56.98 -11.42
CA GLU A 685 19.27 -55.97 -11.86
C GLU A 685 18.62 -55.07 -12.92
N LEU A 686 18.66 -53.74 -12.73
CA LEU A 686 18.18 -52.82 -13.76
C LEU A 686 18.99 -53.09 -15.03
N SER A 687 18.29 -53.27 -16.15
CA SER A 687 18.97 -53.20 -17.43
C SER A 687 19.61 -51.81 -17.57
N SER A 688 20.80 -51.72 -18.19
CA SER A 688 21.48 -50.43 -18.44
C SER A 688 20.60 -49.39 -19.16
N MET A 689 19.50 -49.83 -19.78
CA MET A 689 18.50 -49.00 -20.44
C MET A 689 17.53 -48.33 -19.46
N GLN A 690 17.14 -49.04 -18.40
CA GLN A 690 16.35 -48.47 -17.31
C GLN A 690 17.16 -47.45 -16.53
N GLU A 691 18.48 -47.65 -16.40
CA GLU A 691 19.39 -46.68 -15.77
C GLU A 691 19.46 -45.34 -16.54
N SER A 692 19.59 -45.37 -17.87
CA SER A 692 19.64 -44.14 -18.66
C SER A 692 18.29 -43.41 -18.72
N ALA A 693 17.17 -44.14 -18.79
CA ALA A 693 15.84 -43.56 -18.68
C ALA A 693 15.62 -42.88 -17.32
N LEU A 694 16.07 -43.54 -16.24
CA LEU A 694 16.04 -43.01 -14.87
C LEU A 694 16.90 -41.76 -14.73
N LYS A 695 18.11 -41.75 -15.31
CA LYS A 695 19.01 -40.59 -15.34
C LYS A 695 18.38 -39.40 -16.08
N MET A 696 17.68 -39.64 -17.19
CA MET A 696 16.97 -38.59 -17.93
C MET A 696 15.79 -38.03 -17.13
N LEU A 697 15.03 -38.88 -16.43
CA LEU A 697 13.95 -38.45 -15.54
C LEU A 697 14.49 -37.63 -14.37
N HIS A 698 15.60 -38.03 -13.75
CA HIS A 698 16.27 -37.24 -12.72
C HIS A 698 16.74 -35.89 -13.24
N THR A 699 17.37 -35.84 -14.41
CA THR A 699 17.82 -34.59 -15.03
C THR A 699 16.65 -33.65 -15.33
N ARG A 700 15.53 -34.18 -15.83
CA ARG A 700 14.30 -33.42 -16.08
C ARG A 700 13.68 -32.91 -14.78
N ARG A 701 13.62 -33.75 -13.75
CA ARG A 701 13.14 -33.38 -12.41
C ARG A 701 13.99 -32.24 -11.83
N ASP A 702 15.31 -32.37 -11.91
CA ASP A 702 16.25 -31.40 -11.32
C ASP A 702 16.14 -30.06 -12.04
N ARG A 703 16.11 -30.04 -13.38
CA ARG A 703 15.85 -28.82 -14.16
C ARG A 703 14.52 -28.18 -13.82
N LEU A 704 13.45 -28.97 -13.67
CA LEU A 704 12.13 -28.45 -13.34
C LEU A 704 12.08 -27.89 -11.91
N ASN A 705 12.76 -28.54 -10.96
CA ASN A 705 12.95 -28.02 -9.61
C ASN A 705 13.76 -26.71 -9.62
N ASP A 706 14.79 -26.60 -10.46
CA ASP A 706 15.58 -25.37 -10.59
C ASP A 706 14.72 -24.21 -11.10
N ILE A 707 13.89 -24.45 -12.13
CA ILE A 707 12.92 -23.46 -12.64
C ILE A 707 11.93 -23.04 -11.54
N LEU A 708 11.37 -24.00 -10.81
CA LEU A 708 10.43 -23.76 -9.71
C LEU A 708 11.07 -23.04 -8.51
N SER A 709 12.38 -23.21 -8.30
CA SER A 709 13.13 -22.56 -7.20
C SER A 709 13.30 -21.05 -7.40
N CYS A 710 13.24 -20.57 -8.65
CA CYS A 710 13.51 -19.19 -9.02
C CYS A 710 12.34 -18.59 -9.84
N PRO A 711 11.14 -18.44 -9.27
CA PRO A 711 9.99 -17.89 -9.98
C PRO A 711 10.18 -16.40 -10.30
N LEU A 712 9.53 -15.94 -11.36
CA LEU A 712 9.46 -14.53 -11.72
C LEU A 712 8.87 -13.70 -10.57
N ARG A 713 9.52 -12.59 -10.23
CA ARG A 713 9.13 -11.74 -9.10
C ARG A 713 8.44 -10.48 -9.60
N VAL A 714 7.12 -10.55 -9.81
CA VAL A 714 6.33 -9.38 -10.23
C VAL A 714 5.88 -8.57 -9.01
N LEU A 715 6.17 -7.26 -9.01
CA LEU A 715 5.78 -6.36 -7.94
C LEU A 715 4.25 -6.13 -7.95
N PRO A 716 3.58 -6.13 -6.78
CA PRO A 716 2.12 -6.20 -6.70
C PRO A 716 1.41 -4.89 -7.09
N LYS A 717 2.12 -3.76 -7.12
CA LYS A 717 1.56 -2.43 -7.41
C LYS A 717 1.85 -2.06 -8.87
N VAL A 718 0.80 -1.93 -9.69
CA VAL A 718 0.88 -1.37 -11.04
C VAL A 718 0.97 0.15 -10.95
N SER A 719 2.01 0.75 -11.50
CA SER A 719 2.16 2.21 -11.53
C SER A 719 1.50 2.78 -12.78
N ALA A 720 0.59 3.73 -12.63
CA ALA A 720 0.04 4.49 -13.74
C ALA A 720 0.79 5.82 -13.89
N VAL A 721 1.19 6.14 -15.11
CA VAL A 721 1.99 7.34 -15.40
C VAL A 721 1.52 8.04 -16.65
N SER A 722 1.69 9.37 -16.67
CA SER A 722 1.58 10.18 -17.86
C SER A 722 2.91 10.82 -18.22
N ALA A 723 3.26 10.71 -19.51
CA ALA A 723 4.41 11.38 -20.10
C ALA A 723 4.04 12.72 -20.77
N SER A 724 2.80 13.20 -20.61
CA SER A 724 2.37 14.53 -21.06
C SER A 724 2.79 15.62 -20.06
N ASP A 725 2.48 16.88 -20.35
CA ASP A 725 2.79 18.02 -19.48
C ASP A 725 2.20 17.88 -18.05
N SER A 726 1.23 16.99 -17.87
CA SER A 726 0.66 16.64 -16.57
C SER A 726 1.66 15.98 -15.62
N LEU A 727 2.62 15.19 -16.15
CA LEU A 727 3.62 14.40 -15.42
C LEU A 727 3.03 13.57 -14.25
N GLU A 728 1.78 13.15 -14.39
CA GLU A 728 1.05 12.42 -13.36
C GLU A 728 1.71 11.06 -13.09
N GLY A 729 1.81 10.67 -11.81
CA GLY A 729 2.38 9.39 -11.38
C GLY A 729 3.92 9.25 -11.50
N ILE A 730 4.62 10.14 -12.23
CA ILE A 730 6.07 10.04 -12.46
C ILE A 730 6.88 10.17 -11.16
N LYS A 731 6.50 11.11 -10.28
CA LYS A 731 7.18 11.29 -8.98
C LYS A 731 7.03 10.07 -8.08
N GLU A 732 5.85 9.48 -8.09
CA GLU A 732 5.56 8.27 -7.32
C GLU A 732 6.37 7.07 -7.85
N LEU A 733 6.42 6.90 -9.18
CA LEU A 733 7.25 5.88 -9.81
C LEU A 733 8.73 6.06 -9.46
N MET A 734 9.25 7.29 -9.47
CA MET A 734 10.65 7.57 -9.12
C MET A 734 10.95 7.25 -7.64
N ASN A 735 10.03 7.56 -6.72
CA ASN A 735 10.16 7.15 -5.32
C ASN A 735 10.14 5.63 -5.19
N ASP A 736 9.19 4.94 -5.83
CA ASP A 736 9.12 3.47 -5.84
C ASP A 736 10.46 2.86 -6.30
N LEU A 737 11.10 3.41 -7.34
CA LEU A 737 12.40 2.94 -7.84
C LEU A 737 13.54 3.17 -6.85
N GLU A 738 13.55 4.30 -6.14
CA GLU A 738 14.52 4.54 -5.07
C GLU A 738 14.41 3.49 -3.96
N HIS A 739 13.19 3.16 -3.54
CA HIS A 739 12.95 2.15 -2.51
C HIS A 739 13.40 0.77 -2.97
N LEU A 740 13.09 0.39 -4.23
CA LEU A 740 13.51 -0.88 -4.81
C LEU A 740 15.03 -1.02 -4.91
N ALA A 741 15.75 0.05 -5.25
CA ALA A 741 17.22 0.01 -5.33
C ALA A 741 17.87 -0.27 -3.96
N ILE A 742 17.20 0.07 -2.86
CA ILE A 742 17.69 -0.15 -1.49
C ILE A 742 17.27 -1.53 -0.93
N ASP A 743 16.48 -2.32 -1.66
CA ASP A 743 16.06 -3.64 -1.21
C ASP A 743 17.13 -4.71 -1.48
N ARG A 744 17.75 -5.21 -0.40
CA ARG A 744 18.78 -6.27 -0.45
C ARG A 744 18.23 -7.64 -0.85
N THR A 745 16.94 -7.88 -0.63
CA THR A 745 16.30 -9.17 -0.91
C THR A 745 16.01 -9.31 -2.40
N LEU A 746 15.66 -8.20 -3.05
CA LEU A 746 15.38 -8.13 -4.48
C LEU A 746 16.64 -7.93 -5.31
N PHE A 747 17.55 -7.05 -4.87
CA PHE A 747 18.76 -6.69 -5.63
C PHE A 747 20.03 -6.73 -4.75
N PRO A 748 20.50 -7.93 -4.36
CA PRO A 748 21.71 -8.06 -3.55
C PRO A 748 22.96 -7.46 -4.24
N HIS A 749 23.02 -7.51 -5.58
CA HIS A 749 24.13 -6.98 -6.36
C HIS A 749 24.26 -5.45 -6.30
N ALA A 750 23.14 -4.72 -6.24
CA ALA A 750 23.14 -3.25 -6.24
C ALA A 750 23.85 -2.65 -5.02
N GLN A 751 23.97 -3.43 -3.93
CA GLN A 751 24.61 -3.02 -2.67
C GLN A 751 25.99 -3.63 -2.45
N ARG A 752 26.53 -4.35 -3.44
CA ARG A 752 27.91 -4.86 -3.38
C ARG A 752 28.86 -3.67 -3.28
N LYS A 753 29.67 -3.62 -2.21
CA LYS A 753 30.75 -2.63 -2.13
C LYS A 753 31.82 -3.02 -3.13
N VAL A 754 32.15 -2.09 -4.04
CA VAL A 754 33.24 -2.27 -5.00
C VAL A 754 34.46 -1.44 -4.61
N PRO A 755 35.67 -1.95 -4.80
CA PRO A 755 36.89 -1.20 -4.55
C PRO A 755 36.98 0.09 -5.39
N GLN A 756 37.60 1.13 -4.83
CA GLN A 756 37.71 2.43 -5.49
C GLN A 756 38.55 2.38 -6.78
N HIS A 757 39.54 1.48 -6.87
CA HIS A 757 40.38 1.34 -8.05
C HIS A 757 39.61 0.79 -9.27
N TRP A 758 38.50 0.08 -9.06
CA TRP A 758 37.62 -0.37 -10.15
C TRP A 758 37.01 0.82 -10.90
N ASN A 759 36.58 1.87 -10.19
CA ASN A 759 36.04 3.07 -10.84
C ASN A 759 37.10 3.81 -11.67
N ARG A 760 38.37 3.80 -11.24
CA ARG A 760 39.48 4.38 -12.01
C ARG A 760 39.77 3.55 -13.27
N LEU A 761 39.79 2.22 -13.13
CA LEU A 761 39.91 1.29 -14.26
C LEU A 761 38.76 1.47 -15.26
N LYS A 762 37.51 1.60 -14.79
CA LYS A 762 36.34 1.88 -15.63
C LYS A 762 36.52 3.13 -16.47
N ALA A 763 36.95 4.23 -15.85
CA ALA A 763 37.20 5.49 -16.55
C ALA A 763 38.29 5.34 -17.61
N ALA A 764 39.38 4.63 -17.29
CA ALA A 764 40.46 4.35 -18.23
C ALA A 764 40.03 3.48 -19.42
N ILE A 765 39.19 2.46 -19.19
CA ILE A 765 38.60 1.60 -20.23
C ILE A 765 37.69 2.42 -21.16
N LYS A 766 36.84 3.30 -20.60
CA LYS A 766 35.95 4.15 -21.40
C LYS A 766 36.68 5.22 -22.23
N GLN A 767 37.84 5.67 -21.78
CA GLN A 767 38.68 6.64 -22.50
C GLN A 767 39.46 6.02 -23.67
N GLN A 768 39.50 4.70 -23.78
CA GLN A 768 40.19 4.06 -24.90
C GLN A 768 39.55 4.43 -26.24
N CYS A 769 40.40 4.48 -27.26
CA CYS A 769 39.99 4.65 -28.65
C CYS A 769 39.61 3.28 -29.24
N GLY A 770 38.67 3.27 -30.18
CA GLY A 770 38.19 2.06 -30.86
C GLY A 770 36.73 1.74 -30.56
N ASN A 771 36.23 0.70 -31.23
CA ASN A 771 34.82 0.28 -31.14
C ASN A 771 34.59 -0.77 -30.04
N TYR A 772 35.59 -1.63 -29.83
CA TYR A 772 35.65 -2.64 -28.78
C TYR A 772 37.10 -2.80 -28.31
N LEU A 773 37.33 -3.51 -27.20
CA LEU A 773 38.66 -3.83 -26.69
C LEU A 773 38.85 -5.33 -26.62
N LEU A 774 40.02 -5.82 -27.04
CA LEU A 774 40.40 -7.22 -26.85
C LEU A 774 40.77 -7.46 -25.39
N TRP A 775 40.51 -8.66 -24.88
CA TRP A 775 40.82 -9.03 -23.50
C TRP A 775 42.29 -8.81 -23.13
N SER A 776 43.21 -9.04 -24.07
CA SER A 776 44.65 -8.75 -23.90
C SER A 776 44.95 -7.27 -23.67
N GLN A 777 44.19 -6.36 -24.31
CA GLN A 777 44.30 -4.92 -24.09
C GLN A 777 43.70 -4.54 -22.73
N VAL A 778 42.55 -5.12 -22.37
CA VAL A 778 41.91 -4.91 -21.06
C VAL A 778 42.85 -5.34 -19.93
N LYS A 779 43.50 -6.50 -20.04
CA LYS A 779 44.52 -6.96 -19.07
C LYS A 779 45.69 -5.98 -18.94
N LYS A 780 46.22 -5.47 -20.06
CA LYS A 780 47.31 -4.48 -20.03
C LYS A 780 46.92 -3.21 -19.28
N ILE A 781 45.69 -2.73 -19.47
CA ILE A 781 45.16 -1.56 -18.76
C ILE A 781 44.97 -1.91 -17.27
N ALA A 782 44.41 -3.07 -16.95
CA ALA A 782 44.14 -3.54 -15.59
C ALA A 782 45.40 -3.62 -14.71
N VAL A 783 46.52 -4.09 -15.27
CA VAL A 783 47.83 -4.14 -14.58
C VAL A 783 48.27 -2.75 -14.11
N GLY A 784 47.95 -1.69 -14.86
CA GLY A 784 48.26 -0.31 -14.47
C GLY A 784 47.45 0.20 -13.27
N PHE A 785 46.39 -0.50 -12.86
CA PHE A 785 45.52 -0.16 -11.73
C PHE A 785 45.53 -1.22 -10.61
N ASP A 786 46.53 -2.12 -10.61
CA ASP A 786 46.71 -3.18 -9.62
C ASP A 786 45.53 -4.18 -9.56
N VAL A 787 44.88 -4.43 -10.70
CA VAL A 787 43.82 -5.44 -10.85
C VAL A 787 44.38 -6.65 -11.57
N HIS A 788 44.31 -7.83 -10.94
CA HIS A 788 44.79 -9.10 -11.49
C HIS A 788 43.66 -9.95 -12.11
N ASP A 789 44.01 -10.99 -12.86
CA ASP A 789 43.09 -11.73 -13.74
C ASP A 789 41.76 -12.18 -13.10
N ALA A 790 41.78 -12.78 -11.91
CA ALA A 790 40.55 -13.23 -11.24
C ALA A 790 39.67 -12.07 -10.76
N GLU A 791 40.29 -10.97 -10.32
CA GLU A 791 39.59 -9.74 -9.93
C GLU A 791 39.08 -8.96 -11.15
N LEU A 792 39.77 -9.07 -12.29
CA LEU A 792 39.41 -8.39 -13.53
C LEU A 792 38.11 -8.92 -14.12
N GLU A 793 37.89 -10.25 -14.11
CA GLU A 793 36.62 -10.84 -14.55
C GLU A 793 35.46 -10.34 -13.70
N ASP A 794 35.60 -10.39 -12.37
CA ASP A 794 34.63 -9.87 -11.41
C ASP A 794 34.34 -8.37 -11.63
N CYS A 795 35.37 -7.60 -11.95
CA CYS A 795 35.29 -6.17 -12.21
C CYS A 795 34.55 -5.85 -13.51
N VAL A 796 34.86 -6.56 -14.59
CA VAL A 796 34.21 -6.40 -15.89
C VAL A 796 32.77 -6.92 -15.86
N GLU A 797 32.50 -8.02 -15.17
CA GLU A 797 31.14 -8.50 -14.92
C GLU A 797 30.33 -7.44 -14.17
N HIS A 798 30.92 -6.79 -13.16
CA HIS A 798 30.29 -5.68 -12.48
C HIS A 798 30.02 -4.46 -13.41
N PHE A 799 30.95 -4.13 -14.32
CA PHE A 799 30.68 -3.08 -15.33
C PHE A 799 29.59 -3.48 -16.31
N HIS A 800 29.52 -4.78 -16.65
CA HIS A 800 28.43 -5.33 -17.42
C HIS A 800 27.12 -5.17 -16.66
N ASP A 801 27.01 -5.63 -15.42
CA ASP A 801 25.82 -5.57 -14.56
C ASP A 801 25.28 -4.14 -14.36
N THR A 802 26.16 -3.13 -14.38
CA THR A 802 25.77 -1.70 -14.27
C THR A 802 25.41 -1.04 -15.61
N GLY A 803 25.56 -1.77 -16.72
CA GLY A 803 25.26 -1.33 -18.09
C GLY A 803 26.31 -0.41 -18.69
N GLU A 804 27.44 -0.22 -18.01
CA GLU A 804 28.48 0.72 -18.43
C GLU A 804 29.27 0.20 -19.64
N VAL A 805 29.37 -1.13 -19.79
CA VAL A 805 30.01 -1.87 -20.89
C VAL A 805 29.21 -3.15 -21.18
N PHE A 806 29.38 -3.76 -22.36
CA PHE A 806 28.85 -5.10 -22.64
C PHE A 806 29.98 -6.13 -22.74
N TRP A 807 29.82 -7.25 -22.04
CA TRP A 807 30.74 -8.39 -22.06
C TRP A 807 29.94 -9.68 -21.98
N PHE A 808 30.11 -10.56 -22.97
CA PHE A 808 29.31 -11.77 -23.10
C PHE A 808 30.16 -13.00 -22.77
N LYS A 809 30.38 -13.25 -21.48
CA LYS A 809 31.23 -14.36 -20.99
C LYS A 809 30.79 -15.74 -21.50
N LYS A 810 29.49 -15.94 -21.70
CA LYS A 810 28.89 -17.23 -22.10
C LYS A 810 29.01 -17.52 -23.60
N ILE A 811 29.24 -16.51 -24.44
CA ILE A 811 29.30 -16.65 -25.90
C ILE A 811 30.76 -16.85 -26.30
N SER A 812 31.06 -18.00 -26.92
CA SER A 812 32.40 -18.31 -27.42
C SER A 812 32.89 -17.24 -28.40
N GLY A 813 34.13 -16.78 -28.25
CA GLY A 813 34.71 -15.70 -29.06
C GLY A 813 34.40 -14.29 -28.54
N PHE A 814 33.16 -14.01 -28.14
CA PHE A 814 32.80 -12.73 -27.49
C PHE A 814 33.33 -12.63 -26.05
N SER A 815 33.62 -13.76 -25.41
CA SER A 815 34.27 -13.80 -24.09
C SER A 815 35.62 -13.06 -24.06
N HIS A 816 36.30 -12.95 -25.20
CA HIS A 816 37.57 -12.23 -25.34
C HIS A 816 37.43 -10.78 -25.79
N ILE A 817 36.19 -10.27 -25.91
CA ILE A 817 35.89 -8.93 -26.44
C ILE A 817 35.05 -8.15 -25.44
N LEU A 818 35.51 -6.94 -25.11
CA LEU A 818 34.83 -6.00 -24.26
C LEU A 818 34.29 -4.82 -25.08
N PHE A 819 32.97 -4.70 -25.15
CA PHE A 819 32.29 -3.57 -25.77
C PHE A 819 32.20 -2.41 -24.77
N HIS A 820 33.29 -1.65 -24.66
CA HIS A 820 33.32 -0.43 -23.84
C HIS A 820 32.41 0.69 -24.39
N ARG A 821 31.91 0.54 -25.62
CA ARG A 821 30.89 1.37 -26.27
C ARG A 821 29.70 0.51 -26.70
N PRO A 822 28.77 0.19 -25.79
CA PRO A 822 27.64 -0.73 -26.03
C PRO A 822 26.78 -0.39 -27.26
N HIS A 823 26.57 0.90 -27.53
CA HIS A 823 25.73 1.36 -28.64
C HIS A 823 26.21 0.87 -30.02
N ILE A 824 27.50 0.61 -30.21
CA ILE A 824 28.02 0.17 -31.53
C ILE A 824 27.49 -1.22 -31.87
N LEU A 825 27.53 -2.15 -30.92
CA LEU A 825 26.98 -3.51 -31.12
C LEU A 825 25.46 -3.45 -31.33
N VAL A 826 24.78 -2.61 -30.54
CA VAL A 826 23.34 -2.39 -30.66
C VAL A 826 22.98 -1.87 -32.04
N ASP A 827 23.60 -0.78 -32.51
CA ASP A 827 23.27 -0.15 -33.78
C ASP A 827 23.57 -1.10 -34.95
N LEU A 828 24.65 -1.89 -34.83
CA LEU A 828 25.00 -2.93 -35.79
C LEU A 828 23.90 -4.00 -35.89
N LEU A 829 23.49 -4.58 -34.76
CA LEU A 829 22.42 -5.59 -34.74
C LEU A 829 21.07 -5.00 -35.14
N ALA A 830 20.76 -3.78 -34.71
CA ALA A 830 19.55 -3.05 -35.08
C ALA A 830 19.44 -2.86 -36.59
N SER A 831 20.56 -2.57 -37.26
CA SER A 831 20.59 -2.36 -38.71
C SER A 831 20.35 -3.65 -39.50
N LEU A 832 20.64 -4.82 -38.93
CA LEU A 832 20.40 -6.12 -39.54
C LEU A 832 18.97 -6.61 -39.30
N TYR A 833 18.42 -6.37 -38.10
CA TYR A 833 17.10 -6.84 -37.68
C TYR A 833 16.12 -5.67 -37.57
N ARG A 834 15.78 -5.05 -38.70
CA ARG A 834 14.90 -3.88 -38.73
C ARG A 834 13.43 -4.26 -38.92
N HIS A 835 12.54 -3.55 -38.25
CA HIS A 835 11.09 -3.63 -38.45
C HIS A 835 10.64 -3.11 -39.83
N ASP A 836 11.34 -2.12 -40.39
CA ASP A 836 11.00 -1.44 -41.64
C ASP A 836 11.80 -1.94 -42.86
N MET A 837 12.37 -3.16 -42.81
CA MET A 837 13.31 -3.65 -43.84
C MET A 837 12.80 -3.51 -45.27
N ASN A 838 11.52 -3.83 -45.50
CA ASN A 838 10.91 -3.75 -46.83
C ASN A 838 10.89 -2.32 -47.40
N HIS A 839 10.67 -1.32 -46.52
CA HIS A 839 10.70 0.09 -46.88
C HIS A 839 12.13 0.62 -46.99
N PHE A 840 13.03 0.20 -46.09
CA PHE A 840 14.44 0.58 -46.12
C PHE A 840 15.16 0.13 -47.40
N LEU A 841 14.82 -1.07 -47.91
CA LEU A 841 15.38 -1.66 -49.13
C LEU A 841 14.69 -1.14 -50.41
N GLN A 842 14.57 0.19 -50.55
CA GLN A 842 14.07 0.84 -51.77
C GLN A 842 15.20 1.57 -52.50
N TYR A 843 15.59 1.04 -53.66
CA TYR A 843 16.75 1.51 -54.42
C TYR A 843 16.66 2.98 -54.89
N PRO A 844 15.55 3.46 -55.50
CA PRO A 844 15.50 4.82 -56.04
C PRO A 844 15.41 5.90 -54.95
N GLU A 845 14.77 5.58 -53.83
CA GLU A 845 14.52 6.51 -52.72
C GLU A 845 15.75 6.63 -51.80
N ASN A 846 16.55 5.56 -51.71
CA ASN A 846 17.69 5.52 -50.81
C ASN A 846 19.02 5.84 -51.52
N LYS A 847 19.45 7.10 -51.37
CA LYS A 847 20.69 7.66 -51.94
C LYS A 847 21.96 6.89 -51.56
N VAL A 848 21.97 6.17 -50.42
CA VAL A 848 23.13 5.37 -49.99
C VAL A 848 23.32 4.17 -50.90
N PHE A 849 22.25 3.42 -51.20
CA PHE A 849 22.34 2.28 -52.11
C PHE A 849 22.72 2.70 -53.53
N TYR A 850 22.22 3.85 -54.00
CA TYR A 850 22.57 4.43 -55.31
C TYR A 850 24.04 4.88 -55.43
N SER A 851 24.58 5.52 -54.39
CA SER A 851 25.90 6.17 -54.45
C SER A 851 27.06 5.34 -53.86
N LYS A 852 26.79 4.47 -52.88
CA LYS A 852 27.81 3.78 -52.06
C LYS A 852 27.71 2.25 -52.11
N GLY A 853 26.60 1.70 -52.56
CA GLY A 853 26.40 0.23 -52.58
C GLY A 853 27.11 -0.51 -53.70
N TYR A 854 27.60 0.21 -54.73
CA TYR A 854 28.22 -0.37 -55.93
C TYR A 854 27.34 -1.45 -56.62
N LEU A 855 26.03 -1.44 -56.38
CA LEU A 855 25.06 -2.38 -56.97
C LEU A 855 24.30 -1.70 -58.10
N LYS A 856 24.25 -2.32 -59.28
CA LYS A 856 23.33 -1.90 -60.35
C LYS A 856 21.88 -2.19 -59.93
N PRO A 857 20.86 -1.47 -60.45
CA PRO A 857 19.45 -1.69 -60.07
C PRO A 857 18.98 -3.15 -60.17
N LYS A 858 19.38 -3.85 -61.24
CA LYS A 858 19.06 -5.27 -61.42
C LYS A 858 19.70 -6.16 -60.35
N ALA A 859 20.99 -5.96 -60.08
CA ALA A 859 21.73 -6.71 -59.06
C ALA A 859 21.23 -6.42 -57.64
N PHE A 860 20.76 -5.19 -57.37
CA PHE A 860 20.09 -4.84 -56.12
C PHE A 860 18.77 -5.58 -55.97
N SER A 861 17.94 -5.63 -57.02
CA SER A 861 16.66 -6.36 -57.00
C SER A 861 16.87 -7.85 -56.70
N GLU A 862 17.85 -8.48 -57.36
CA GLU A 862 18.22 -9.88 -57.13
C GLU A 862 18.72 -10.10 -55.69
N THR A 863 19.62 -9.23 -55.19
CA THR A 863 20.14 -9.33 -53.82
C THR A 863 19.06 -9.08 -52.77
N LYS A 864 18.10 -8.17 -53.04
CA LYS A 864 16.95 -7.89 -52.18
C LYS A 864 16.03 -9.09 -52.08
N GLU A 865 15.73 -9.75 -53.20
CA GLU A 865 14.89 -10.94 -53.22
C GLU A 865 15.55 -12.09 -52.45
N LEU A 866 16.85 -12.34 -52.69
CA LEU A 866 17.61 -13.36 -51.96
C LEU A 866 17.60 -13.12 -50.45
N PHE A 867 17.76 -11.87 -50.02
CA PHE A 867 17.74 -11.51 -48.60
C PHE A 867 16.35 -11.68 -47.98
N LEU A 868 15.30 -11.13 -48.60
CA LEU A 868 13.95 -11.16 -48.02
C LEU A 868 13.28 -12.53 -48.10
N ARG A 869 13.73 -13.40 -49.01
CA ARG A 869 13.11 -14.72 -49.22
C ARG A 869 13.89 -15.85 -48.55
N TYR A 870 15.22 -15.77 -48.55
CA TYR A 870 16.12 -16.83 -48.08
C TYR A 870 17.08 -16.36 -46.99
N GLY A 871 16.88 -15.16 -46.43
CA GLY A 871 17.76 -14.60 -45.40
C GLY A 871 19.20 -14.33 -45.84
N GLN A 872 19.54 -14.52 -47.13
CA GLN A 872 20.90 -14.43 -47.65
C GLN A 872 21.32 -12.97 -47.79
N ILE A 873 22.19 -12.53 -46.89
CA ILE A 873 22.74 -11.19 -46.90
C ILE A 873 24.14 -11.15 -47.49
N SER A 874 24.38 -10.11 -48.27
CA SER A 874 25.62 -9.95 -49.00
C SER A 874 26.49 -8.81 -48.50
N ARG A 875 27.81 -8.93 -48.66
CA ARG A 875 28.77 -7.90 -48.25
C ARG A 875 28.45 -6.46 -48.72
N PRO A 876 28.05 -6.18 -49.97
CA PRO A 876 27.65 -4.84 -50.40
C PRO A 876 26.38 -4.36 -49.71
N LEU A 877 25.42 -5.25 -49.46
CA LEU A 877 24.18 -4.91 -48.74
C LEU A 877 24.48 -4.59 -47.27
N ILE A 878 25.37 -5.35 -46.62
CA ILE A 878 25.85 -5.07 -45.26
C ILE A 878 26.57 -3.72 -45.21
N ASN A 879 27.46 -3.43 -46.16
CA ASN A 879 28.13 -2.14 -46.25
C ASN A 879 27.15 -0.96 -46.35
N CYS A 880 26.04 -1.15 -47.08
CA CYS A 880 24.99 -0.15 -47.13
C CYS A 880 24.23 -0.02 -45.80
N MET A 881 23.88 -1.15 -45.16
CA MET A 881 23.19 -1.16 -43.86
C MET A 881 24.04 -0.48 -42.78
N TRP A 882 25.35 -0.75 -42.76
CA TRP A 882 26.30 -0.20 -41.77
C TRP A 882 26.92 1.14 -42.18
N PHE A 883 26.50 1.72 -43.32
CA PHE A 883 27.09 2.95 -43.85
C PHE A 883 27.05 4.12 -42.84
N HIS A 884 25.96 4.24 -42.09
CA HIS A 884 25.76 5.29 -41.11
C HIS A 884 26.71 5.18 -39.90
N LEU A 885 27.27 4.00 -39.62
CA LEU A 885 28.20 3.74 -38.51
C LEU A 885 29.62 4.26 -38.80
N LYS A 886 29.94 4.60 -40.06
CA LYS A 886 31.27 5.10 -40.51
C LYS A 886 32.44 4.21 -40.05
N MET A 887 32.23 2.90 -39.97
CA MET A 887 33.28 1.97 -39.54
C MET A 887 34.34 1.75 -40.63
N GLU A 888 35.58 1.53 -40.21
CA GLU A 888 36.67 1.11 -41.11
C GLU A 888 36.44 -0.33 -41.59
N ASN A 889 36.90 -0.67 -42.80
CA ASN A 889 36.68 -2.00 -43.39
C ASN A 889 37.22 -3.14 -42.52
N ASN A 890 38.36 -2.95 -41.86
CA ASN A 890 38.95 -3.98 -40.99
C ASN A 890 38.01 -4.34 -39.83
N ILE A 891 37.36 -3.34 -39.23
CA ILE A 891 36.42 -3.54 -38.13
C ILE A 891 35.17 -4.28 -38.62
N ILE A 892 34.72 -3.94 -39.83
CA ILE A 892 33.59 -4.64 -40.46
C ILE A 892 33.92 -6.12 -40.64
N GLU A 893 35.12 -6.47 -41.11
CA GLU A 893 35.55 -7.86 -41.24
C GLU A 893 35.61 -8.58 -39.88
N ASP A 894 36.12 -7.93 -38.83
CA ASP A 894 36.11 -8.51 -37.48
C ASP A 894 34.69 -8.87 -37.03
N PHE A 895 33.72 -7.96 -37.22
CA PHE A 895 32.32 -8.23 -36.87
C PHE A 895 31.70 -9.33 -37.72
N LEU A 896 32.05 -9.44 -39.01
CA LEU A 896 31.56 -10.50 -39.87
C LEU A 896 32.07 -11.89 -39.45
N GLN A 897 33.26 -11.96 -38.85
CA GLN A 897 33.78 -13.20 -38.26
C GLN A 897 33.14 -13.52 -36.90
N LEU A 898 32.76 -12.49 -36.14
CA LEU A 898 32.20 -12.65 -34.80
C LEU A 898 30.71 -12.96 -34.81
N LEU A 899 29.91 -12.31 -35.66
CA LEU A 899 28.45 -12.45 -35.69
C LEU A 899 27.94 -13.91 -35.72
N PRO A 900 28.53 -14.83 -36.52
CA PRO A 900 28.10 -16.23 -36.50
C PRO A 900 28.23 -16.91 -35.12
N LEU A 901 29.18 -16.47 -34.29
CA LEU A 901 29.39 -17.00 -32.95
C LEU A 901 28.27 -16.64 -31.97
N THR A 902 27.42 -15.65 -32.29
CA THR A 902 26.23 -15.33 -31.49
C THR A 902 25.03 -16.22 -31.85
N CYS A 903 25.18 -17.19 -32.76
CA CYS A 903 24.10 -18.05 -33.27
C CYS A 903 22.91 -17.30 -33.92
N LEU A 904 23.07 -16.00 -34.23
CA LEU A 904 22.05 -15.20 -34.91
C LEU A 904 22.05 -15.43 -36.44
N CYS A 905 23.22 -15.75 -36.99
CA CYS A 905 23.44 -15.98 -38.41
C CYS A 905 24.52 -17.05 -38.61
N TYR A 906 24.69 -17.52 -39.85
CA TYR A 906 25.81 -18.38 -40.23
C TYR A 906 26.40 -17.96 -41.58
N THR A 907 27.65 -18.33 -41.84
CA THR A 907 28.36 -18.04 -43.10
C THR A 907 28.23 -19.19 -44.09
N ILE A 908 27.97 -18.89 -45.36
CA ILE A 908 27.95 -19.88 -46.44
C ILE A 908 29.37 -20.00 -47.04
N PRO A 909 29.91 -21.22 -47.22
CA PRO A 909 31.18 -21.45 -47.92
C PRO A 909 31.15 -20.98 -49.37
N GLU A 910 32.28 -20.52 -49.89
CA GLU A 910 32.38 -19.97 -51.26
C GLU A 910 32.02 -20.98 -52.36
N THR A 911 32.17 -22.28 -52.09
CA THR A 911 31.93 -23.37 -53.05
C THR A 911 30.46 -23.61 -53.37
N ASP A 912 29.54 -23.20 -52.49
CA ASP A 912 28.14 -23.61 -52.53
C ASP A 912 27.22 -22.53 -53.14
N VAL A 913 27.83 -21.44 -53.62
CA VAL A 913 27.11 -20.28 -54.18
C VAL A 913 26.78 -20.51 -55.65
N THR A 914 25.50 -20.73 -55.95
CA THR A 914 25.00 -21.07 -57.31
C THR A 914 25.02 -19.93 -58.33
N SER A 915 25.25 -18.67 -57.93
CA SER A 915 25.24 -17.50 -58.83
C SER A 915 26.60 -16.82 -58.97
N MET A 916 27.28 -17.08 -60.11
CA MET A 916 28.63 -16.56 -60.41
C MET A 916 28.71 -15.03 -60.69
N GLN A 917 27.69 -14.21 -60.45
CA GLN A 917 27.75 -12.76 -60.72
C GLN A 917 27.79 -11.86 -59.47
N LEU A 918 27.84 -12.44 -58.27
CA LEU A 918 27.88 -11.69 -57.00
C LEU A 918 29.28 -11.64 -56.39
N HIS A 919 30.30 -11.23 -57.15
CA HIS A 919 31.69 -11.23 -56.68
C HIS A 919 31.99 -10.09 -55.67
N GLN A 920 32.79 -10.40 -54.62
CA GLN A 920 33.33 -9.59 -53.48
C GLN A 920 32.65 -9.75 -52.07
N ARG A 921 32.44 -10.97 -51.53
CA ARG A 921 31.59 -11.16 -50.32
C ARG A 921 31.97 -12.37 -49.41
N PRO A 922 31.90 -12.24 -48.07
CA PRO A 922 31.28 -13.26 -47.22
C PRO A 922 29.75 -13.16 -47.34
N LEU A 923 29.11 -14.29 -47.66
CA LEU A 923 27.66 -14.46 -47.70
C LEU A 923 27.22 -15.00 -46.33
N MET A 924 26.33 -14.28 -45.64
CA MET A 924 25.74 -14.76 -44.39
C MET A 924 24.26 -15.04 -44.60
N VAL A 925 23.70 -15.94 -43.80
CA VAL A 925 22.27 -16.18 -43.73
C VAL A 925 21.77 -15.73 -42.38
N LEU A 926 20.72 -14.91 -42.39
CA LEU A 926 19.95 -14.50 -41.23
C LEU A 926 18.64 -15.31 -41.23
N PRO A 927 18.56 -16.43 -40.49
CA PRO A 927 17.45 -17.39 -40.61
C PRO A 927 16.08 -16.78 -40.30
N TYR A 928 16.03 -15.69 -39.51
CA TYR A 928 14.81 -14.95 -39.20
C TYR A 928 14.06 -14.46 -40.46
N TYR A 929 14.79 -14.11 -41.52
CA TYR A 929 14.22 -13.61 -42.78
C TYR A 929 13.87 -14.74 -43.76
N ASN A 930 14.01 -16.01 -43.37
CA ASN A 930 13.57 -17.12 -44.21
C ASN A 930 12.03 -17.13 -44.28
N HIS A 931 11.51 -17.44 -45.46
CA HIS A 931 10.09 -17.63 -45.68
C HIS A 931 9.82 -19.04 -46.21
N ASP A 932 8.67 -19.61 -45.81
CA ASP A 932 8.22 -20.89 -46.34
C ASP A 932 7.73 -20.68 -47.78
N THR A 933 8.65 -20.85 -48.73
CA THR A 933 8.37 -20.86 -50.16
C THR A 933 7.89 -22.23 -50.62
N ASP A 934 7.80 -22.44 -51.93
CA ASP A 934 7.56 -23.74 -52.55
C ASP A 934 8.40 -24.87 -51.90
N LEU A 935 7.71 -25.88 -51.36
CA LEU A 935 8.29 -27.05 -50.70
C LEU A 935 8.54 -28.21 -51.69
N THR A 936 8.24 -28.03 -52.98
CA THR A 936 8.50 -29.04 -54.02
C THR A 936 9.94 -29.59 -53.97
N PRO A 937 11.01 -28.76 -53.83
CA PRO A 937 12.38 -29.27 -53.71
C PRO A 937 12.61 -30.17 -52.50
N LEU A 938 11.92 -29.91 -51.38
CA LEU A 938 12.00 -30.75 -50.18
C LEU A 938 11.39 -32.12 -50.42
N HIS A 939 10.26 -32.20 -51.10
CA HIS A 939 9.58 -33.47 -51.39
C HIS A 939 10.40 -34.38 -52.32
N GLU A 940 11.22 -33.80 -53.21
CA GLU A 940 12.14 -34.55 -54.07
C GLU A 940 13.29 -35.20 -53.27
N VAL A 941 13.89 -34.47 -52.34
CA VAL A 941 15.06 -34.95 -51.56
C VAL A 941 14.68 -35.70 -50.28
N TRP A 942 13.47 -35.46 -49.77
CA TRP A 942 12.91 -36.07 -48.56
C TRP A 942 11.46 -36.53 -48.80
N PRO A 943 11.25 -37.68 -49.47
CA PRO A 943 9.91 -38.19 -49.72
C PRO A 943 9.20 -38.56 -48.41
N GLU A 944 7.89 -38.30 -48.37
CA GLU A 944 7.03 -38.63 -47.22
C GLU A 944 7.04 -40.15 -46.95
N VAL A 945 7.01 -40.95 -48.00
CA VAL A 945 7.19 -42.41 -47.92
C VAL A 945 8.69 -42.73 -47.90
N GLN A 946 9.13 -43.38 -46.83
CA GLN A 946 10.53 -43.78 -46.65
C GLN A 946 10.98 -44.78 -47.73
N PRO A 947 12.12 -44.55 -48.40
CA PRO A 947 12.74 -45.52 -49.29
C PRO A 947 13.11 -46.82 -48.55
N SER A 948 12.89 -47.99 -49.16
CA SER A 948 13.10 -49.29 -48.51
C SER A 948 14.55 -49.58 -48.11
N ASN A 949 15.51 -48.89 -48.71
CA ASN A 949 16.95 -49.00 -48.47
C ASN A 949 17.49 -48.04 -47.38
N GLU A 950 16.66 -47.12 -46.87
CA GLU A 950 17.06 -46.17 -45.84
C GLU A 950 16.53 -46.60 -44.48
N LYS A 951 17.35 -46.47 -43.45
CA LYS A 951 16.94 -46.50 -42.04
C LYS A 951 16.64 -45.08 -41.60
N ASN A 952 15.66 -44.91 -40.71
CA ASN A 952 15.29 -43.61 -40.16
C ASN A 952 15.19 -43.67 -38.64
N LEU A 953 15.39 -42.51 -38.03
CA LEU A 953 15.17 -42.32 -36.62
C LEU A 953 14.71 -40.88 -36.41
N ARG A 954 13.74 -40.69 -35.52
CA ARG A 954 13.19 -39.37 -35.21
C ARG A 954 13.14 -39.15 -33.71
N VAL A 955 13.36 -37.91 -33.31
CA VAL A 955 13.33 -37.43 -31.94
C VAL A 955 12.51 -36.15 -31.90
N MET A 956 11.69 -36.00 -30.87
CA MET A 956 10.75 -34.89 -30.73
C MET A 956 11.01 -34.19 -29.40
N TYR A 957 11.38 -32.91 -29.48
CA TYR A 957 11.48 -32.02 -28.32
C TYR A 957 10.15 -31.31 -28.16
N HIS A 958 9.40 -31.69 -27.13
CA HIS A 958 8.11 -31.08 -26.79
C HIS A 958 8.30 -29.91 -25.84
N PHE A 959 7.65 -28.80 -26.15
CA PHE A 959 7.62 -27.58 -25.35
C PHE A 959 6.18 -27.37 -24.85
N PRO A 960 5.81 -27.96 -23.71
CA PRO A 960 4.41 -28.04 -23.27
C PRO A 960 3.87 -26.72 -22.70
N ILE A 961 4.72 -25.71 -22.52
CA ILE A 961 4.35 -24.43 -21.90
C ILE A 961 4.47 -23.30 -22.92
N ILE A 962 5.64 -23.12 -23.51
CA ILE A 962 5.88 -22.12 -24.55
C ILE A 962 6.99 -22.60 -25.49
N PHE A 963 6.81 -22.39 -26.79
CA PHE A 963 7.83 -22.59 -27.80
C PHE A 963 8.58 -21.27 -28.07
N PRO A 964 9.87 -21.15 -27.71
CA PRO A 964 10.62 -19.94 -28.01
C PRO A 964 10.86 -19.77 -29.51
N MET A 965 10.50 -18.60 -30.02
CA MET A 965 10.51 -18.30 -31.46
C MET A 965 11.91 -18.37 -32.10
N GLY A 966 12.98 -18.16 -31.33
CA GLY A 966 14.37 -18.10 -31.80
C GLY A 966 15.10 -19.44 -31.93
N ILE A 967 14.61 -20.52 -31.30
CA ILE A 967 15.37 -21.78 -31.17
C ILE A 967 15.75 -22.36 -32.53
N LEU A 968 14.81 -22.40 -33.48
CA LEU A 968 15.11 -22.98 -34.80
C LEU A 968 16.19 -22.18 -35.52
N HIS A 969 16.22 -20.86 -35.38
CA HIS A 969 17.26 -20.00 -35.97
C HIS A 969 18.64 -20.26 -35.35
N GLU A 970 18.71 -20.39 -34.02
CA GLU A 970 19.96 -20.69 -33.31
C GLU A 970 20.48 -22.09 -33.65
N VAL A 971 19.59 -23.08 -33.75
CA VAL A 971 19.94 -24.43 -34.21
C VAL A 971 20.42 -24.38 -35.67
N ALA A 972 19.73 -23.63 -36.54
CA ALA A 972 20.13 -23.47 -37.93
C ALA A 972 21.56 -22.92 -38.08
N ALA A 973 21.95 -21.97 -37.22
CA ALA A 973 23.30 -21.44 -37.20
C ALA A 973 24.31 -22.45 -36.63
N SER A 974 23.93 -23.17 -35.57
CA SER A 974 24.82 -24.10 -34.86
C SER A 974 25.17 -25.36 -35.65
N ILE A 975 24.33 -25.77 -36.62
CA ILE A 975 24.60 -26.96 -37.46
C ILE A 975 25.55 -26.67 -38.63
N GLN A 976 25.95 -25.41 -38.86
CA GLN A 976 26.71 -25.06 -40.07
C GLN A 976 28.05 -25.83 -40.18
N ASP A 977 28.70 -26.13 -39.05
CA ASP A 977 30.01 -26.78 -39.02
C ASP A 977 29.98 -28.28 -39.38
N ILE A 978 28.80 -28.91 -39.39
CA ILE A 978 28.63 -30.35 -39.63
C ILE A 978 27.94 -30.68 -40.96
N VAL A 979 27.46 -29.67 -41.69
CA VAL A 979 26.62 -29.83 -42.87
C VAL A 979 27.42 -29.64 -44.16
N LEU A 980 27.18 -30.52 -45.14
CA LEU A 980 27.75 -30.46 -46.49
C LEU A 980 26.84 -29.69 -47.46
N THR A 981 25.54 -30.01 -47.53
CA THR A 981 24.56 -29.20 -48.28
C THR A 981 23.27 -29.05 -47.48
N ARG A 982 22.57 -27.92 -47.63
CA ARG A 982 21.32 -27.61 -46.90
C ARG A 982 20.33 -26.77 -47.70
N MET A 983 19.09 -26.82 -47.26
CA MET A 983 17.99 -25.96 -47.68
C MET A 983 17.22 -25.51 -46.44
N ASP A 984 17.13 -24.21 -46.25
CA ASP A 984 16.50 -23.60 -45.07
C ASP A 984 15.24 -22.84 -45.47
N TRP A 985 14.14 -23.19 -44.82
CA TRP A 985 12.89 -22.44 -44.82
C TRP A 985 12.67 -21.81 -43.44
N LYS A 986 11.50 -21.21 -43.20
CA LYS A 986 11.19 -20.56 -41.93
C LYS A 986 11.00 -21.56 -40.81
N ASP A 987 10.22 -22.61 -41.06
CA ASP A 987 9.88 -23.62 -40.06
C ASP A 987 10.51 -25.00 -40.34
N ILE A 988 11.25 -25.16 -41.44
CA ILE A 988 11.88 -26.43 -41.86
C ILE A 988 13.34 -26.21 -42.29
N ILE A 989 14.23 -27.10 -41.87
CA ILE A 989 15.62 -27.15 -42.33
C ILE A 989 15.93 -28.57 -42.77
N TYR A 990 16.36 -28.72 -44.02
CA TYR A 990 16.88 -29.95 -44.57
C TYR A 990 18.38 -29.83 -44.76
N ALA A 991 19.14 -30.83 -44.33
CA ALA A 991 20.58 -30.82 -44.49
C ALA A 991 21.15 -32.23 -44.70
N THR A 992 22.33 -32.28 -45.30
CA THR A 992 23.07 -33.51 -45.55
C THR A 992 24.47 -33.42 -44.98
N THR A 993 24.96 -34.56 -44.52
CA THR A 993 26.34 -34.81 -44.09
C THR A 993 26.97 -35.77 -45.11
N GLU A 994 28.26 -36.09 -44.98
CA GLU A 994 28.92 -37.08 -45.85
C GLU A 994 28.24 -38.46 -45.82
N THR A 995 27.60 -38.82 -44.71
CA THR A 995 27.14 -40.18 -44.43
C THR A 995 25.62 -40.30 -44.20
N ALA A 996 24.92 -39.19 -43.93
CA ALA A 996 23.49 -39.17 -43.63
C ALA A 996 22.80 -37.87 -44.06
N LYS A 997 21.47 -37.90 -44.19
CA LYS A 997 20.62 -36.72 -44.38
C LYS A 997 19.69 -36.54 -43.19
N PHE A 998 19.39 -35.29 -42.83
CA PHE A 998 18.52 -34.98 -41.69
C PHE A 998 17.56 -33.82 -41.97
N LEU A 999 16.48 -33.80 -41.20
CA LEU A 999 15.41 -32.83 -41.26
C LEU A 999 15.12 -32.31 -39.85
N LEU A 1000 15.13 -31.00 -39.70
CA LEU A 1000 14.63 -30.29 -38.52
C LEU A 1000 13.33 -29.60 -38.90
N ARG A 1001 12.29 -29.75 -38.08
CA ARG A 1001 10.98 -29.15 -38.33
C ARG A 1001 10.40 -28.59 -37.05
N LYS A 1002 10.00 -27.33 -37.10
CA LYS A 1002 9.21 -26.66 -36.08
C LYS A 1002 7.72 -26.90 -36.34
N CYS A 1003 7.00 -27.23 -35.27
CA CYS A 1003 5.55 -27.38 -35.28
C CYS A 1003 5.00 -26.63 -34.06
N VAL A 1004 4.28 -25.53 -34.27
CA VAL A 1004 3.73 -24.71 -33.18
C VAL A 1004 2.21 -24.66 -33.30
N ASP A 1005 1.53 -24.82 -32.18
CA ASP A 1005 0.10 -24.55 -32.07
C ASP A 1005 -0.11 -23.06 -31.78
N ALA A 1006 -0.66 -22.34 -32.75
CA ALA A 1006 -0.89 -20.90 -32.64
C ALA A 1006 -1.90 -20.50 -31.54
N SER A 1007 -2.71 -21.44 -31.06
CA SER A 1007 -3.71 -21.17 -30.01
C SER A 1007 -3.14 -21.24 -28.60
N THR A 1008 -2.16 -22.12 -28.38
CA THR A 1008 -1.56 -22.38 -27.06
C THR A 1008 -0.11 -21.89 -26.94
N ASN A 1009 0.50 -21.44 -28.05
CA ASN A 1009 1.93 -21.14 -28.16
C ASN A 1009 2.87 -22.27 -27.71
N THR A 1010 2.34 -23.49 -27.59
CA THR A 1010 3.11 -24.70 -27.37
C THR A 1010 3.62 -25.24 -28.69
N GLY A 1011 4.67 -26.05 -28.66
CA GLY A 1011 5.22 -26.57 -29.91
C GLY A 1011 6.13 -27.76 -29.73
N THR A 1012 6.54 -28.32 -30.86
CA THR A 1012 7.48 -29.43 -30.95
C THR A 1012 8.54 -29.12 -31.98
N LEU A 1013 9.80 -29.37 -31.62
CA LEU A 1013 10.91 -29.41 -32.57
C LEU A 1013 11.20 -30.88 -32.90
N VAL A 1014 10.97 -31.24 -34.16
CA VAL A 1014 11.17 -32.60 -34.67
C VAL A 1014 12.51 -32.67 -35.37
N LEU A 1015 13.36 -33.62 -34.94
CA LEU A 1015 14.63 -33.95 -35.55
C LEU A 1015 14.53 -35.36 -36.14
N ALA A 1016 14.75 -35.51 -37.44
CA ALA A 1016 14.71 -36.80 -38.12
C ALA A 1016 15.97 -37.02 -38.96
N VAL A 1017 16.59 -38.19 -38.84
CA VAL A 1017 17.81 -38.58 -39.57
C VAL A 1017 17.53 -39.81 -40.42
N ARG A 1018 18.04 -39.85 -41.65
CA ARG A 1018 17.96 -40.98 -42.59
C ARG A 1018 19.35 -41.30 -43.17
N SER A 1019 19.71 -42.58 -43.19
CA SER A 1019 20.91 -43.11 -43.87
C SER A 1019 20.72 -44.60 -44.22
N CYS A 1020 21.58 -45.16 -45.06
CA CYS A 1020 21.59 -46.60 -45.37
C CYS A 1020 22.07 -47.46 -44.18
N ASP A 1021 22.92 -46.91 -43.32
CA ASP A 1021 23.45 -47.58 -42.12
C ASP A 1021 22.78 -47.02 -40.85
N PHE A 1022 22.27 -47.92 -40.00
CA PHE A 1022 21.63 -47.54 -38.74
C PHE A 1022 22.63 -46.99 -37.71
N THR A 1023 23.88 -47.45 -37.71
CA THR A 1023 24.91 -46.97 -36.77
C THR A 1023 25.22 -45.49 -37.02
N VAL A 1024 25.38 -45.12 -38.30
CA VAL A 1024 25.54 -43.74 -38.75
C VAL A 1024 24.34 -42.88 -38.35
N VAL A 1025 23.11 -43.39 -38.51
CA VAL A 1025 21.90 -42.67 -38.06
C VAL A 1025 21.96 -42.35 -36.57
N GLN A 1026 22.47 -43.28 -35.75
CA GLN A 1026 22.58 -43.09 -34.30
C GLN A 1026 23.67 -42.07 -33.93
N GLU A 1027 24.84 -42.13 -34.57
CA GLU A 1027 25.95 -41.19 -34.33
C GLU A 1027 25.56 -39.76 -34.71
N VAL A 1028 25.07 -39.55 -35.93
CA VAL A 1028 24.67 -38.21 -36.40
C VAL A 1028 23.53 -37.64 -35.55
N LEU A 1029 22.57 -38.47 -35.14
CA LEU A 1029 21.49 -38.03 -34.28
C LEU A 1029 22.02 -37.60 -32.90
N LYS A 1030 22.99 -38.34 -32.33
CA LYS A 1030 23.60 -37.98 -31.05
C LYS A 1030 24.26 -36.61 -31.11
N ASP A 1031 25.07 -36.35 -32.13
CA ASP A 1031 25.75 -35.06 -32.32
C ASP A 1031 24.75 -33.90 -32.46
N LEU A 1032 23.68 -34.11 -33.22
CA LEU A 1032 22.60 -33.13 -33.39
C LEU A 1032 21.84 -32.88 -32.08
N MET A 1033 21.61 -33.92 -31.27
CA MET A 1033 20.96 -33.77 -29.97
C MET A 1033 21.84 -33.01 -28.97
N GLU A 1034 23.16 -33.24 -28.97
CA GLU A 1034 24.10 -32.47 -28.15
C GLU A 1034 24.12 -30.98 -28.56
N LEU A 1035 24.07 -30.69 -29.86
CA LEU A 1035 23.96 -29.33 -30.39
C LEU A 1035 22.65 -28.64 -29.97
N VAL A 1036 21.50 -29.31 -30.14
CA VAL A 1036 20.20 -28.77 -29.71
C VAL A 1036 20.18 -28.55 -28.19
N THR A 1037 20.71 -29.50 -27.41
CA THR A 1037 20.79 -29.36 -25.95
C THR A 1037 21.65 -28.17 -25.55
N ARG A 1038 22.76 -27.91 -26.25
CA ARG A 1038 23.62 -26.73 -26.05
C ARG A 1038 22.85 -25.44 -26.31
N VAL A 1039 22.10 -25.34 -27.42
CA VAL A 1039 21.24 -24.18 -27.71
C VAL A 1039 20.19 -23.98 -26.60
N LEU A 1040 19.58 -25.06 -26.12
CA LEU A 1040 18.60 -25.00 -25.03
C LEU A 1040 19.19 -24.58 -23.67
N THR A 1041 20.52 -24.50 -23.52
CA THR A 1041 21.16 -23.90 -22.34
C THR A 1041 21.13 -22.37 -22.35
N HIS A 1042 20.93 -21.73 -23.52
CA HIS A 1042 20.71 -20.29 -23.61
C HIS A 1042 19.35 -19.87 -23.00
N TYR A 1043 18.47 -20.84 -22.75
CA TYR A 1043 17.11 -20.66 -22.21
C TYR A 1043 16.98 -21.35 -20.83
N PRO A 1044 17.54 -20.76 -19.76
CA PRO A 1044 17.61 -21.41 -18.45
C PRO A 1044 16.22 -21.69 -17.84
N GLY A 1045 15.22 -20.85 -18.12
CA GLY A 1045 13.86 -21.04 -17.60
C GLY A 1045 12.94 -21.87 -18.50
N LEU A 1046 13.45 -22.37 -19.63
CA LEU A 1046 12.65 -23.17 -20.56
C LEU A 1046 12.60 -24.64 -20.14
N TYR A 1047 11.37 -25.16 -20.02
CA TYR A 1047 11.11 -26.59 -19.83
C TYR A 1047 10.76 -27.28 -21.16
N TRP A 1048 11.31 -28.47 -21.36
CA TRP A 1048 11.07 -29.30 -22.54
C TRP A 1048 11.12 -30.79 -22.18
N LYS A 1049 10.50 -31.62 -23.02
CA LYS A 1049 10.52 -33.08 -22.92
C LYS A 1049 11.07 -33.69 -24.19
N LEU A 1050 11.86 -34.75 -24.04
CA LEU A 1050 12.33 -35.55 -25.15
C LEU A 1050 11.42 -36.76 -25.34
N GLU A 1051 10.96 -36.99 -26.58
CA GLU A 1051 10.26 -38.21 -26.97
C GLU A 1051 10.96 -38.85 -28.18
N ILE A 1052 11.10 -40.17 -28.17
CA ILE A 1052 11.65 -40.96 -29.27
C ILE A 1052 10.58 -41.96 -29.72
N PRO A 1053 9.87 -41.72 -30.83
CA PRO A 1053 8.80 -42.60 -31.27
C PRO A 1053 9.33 -43.93 -31.85
N GLY A 1054 8.87 -45.07 -31.31
CA GLY A 1054 9.11 -46.42 -31.86
C GLY A 1054 9.89 -47.38 -30.92
N SER A 1055 9.86 -48.68 -31.24
CA SER A 1055 10.48 -49.79 -30.47
C SER A 1055 12.02 -49.75 -30.39
N SER A 1056 12.64 -48.81 -31.10
CA SER A 1056 14.08 -48.51 -31.10
C SER A 1056 14.51 -47.51 -30.00
N THR A 1057 13.59 -47.12 -29.11
CA THR A 1057 13.90 -46.53 -27.79
C THR A 1057 14.98 -47.33 -27.05
N THR A 1058 15.07 -48.62 -27.36
CA THR A 1058 15.87 -49.64 -26.70
C THR A 1058 17.39 -49.57 -26.94
N MET A 1059 17.89 -48.96 -28.02
CA MET A 1059 19.34 -48.91 -28.30
C MET A 1059 20.00 -47.54 -28.07
N LEU A 1060 19.31 -46.41 -28.28
CA LEU A 1060 19.94 -45.08 -28.08
C LEU A 1060 20.08 -44.68 -26.62
N LEU A 1061 19.20 -45.16 -25.75
CA LEU A 1061 19.31 -44.94 -24.30
C LEU A 1061 20.64 -45.46 -23.74
N LYS A 1062 21.31 -46.44 -24.39
CA LYS A 1062 22.60 -46.99 -23.94
C LYS A 1062 23.81 -46.09 -24.23
N HIS A 1063 23.70 -45.15 -25.17
CA HIS A 1063 24.81 -44.32 -25.67
C HIS A 1063 24.74 -42.83 -25.27
N MET A 1064 23.58 -42.40 -24.75
CA MET A 1064 23.41 -41.16 -23.98
C MET A 1064 23.66 -41.44 -22.49
#